data_AF-A0A7I8VM79-F1
#
_entry.id   AF-A0A7I8VM79-F1
#
_cell.length_a   1.000
_cell.length_b   1.000
_cell.length_c   1.000
_cell.angle_alpha   90.00
_cell.angle_beta   90.00
_cell.angle_gamma   90.00
#
_symmetry.space_group_name_H-M   'P 1'
#
loop_
_entity.id
_entity.type
_entity.pdbx_description
1 polymer ?
#
loop_
_entity_poly.entity_id
_entity_poly.type
_entity_poly.pdbx_seq_one_letter_code
_entity_poly.pdbx_strand_id
1 'polypeptide(L)'
;MSGKEEKNGELRSEKENLTVVYNPESARGQRRQTFNIYLLLICILLLATSIAFGIIAFLRRTPASRECLTENCVRTATLLLDAMDPMVDPCKDFFQFACGSWNQKHVIPDDKSTFNTFEKQYDELQLKLRRLLQQPIWPVDSTAVVKAKTLYRSCINTTRIEQEGVRVLEKFLKSMGGWPVVDPNWHEDKWKLETVLTKLRKSHRQKILIRSEVGPDDKNSSMYILQIDQGDLGMPGIEYYSEKRKVFEAYHRYMIEIAILMGATPEKARREMNDVIKFEKRLAEITIPKDDRIDTSQMYDKKTVEELQKVVPQFNWLEYFNGFLLVKIDESEPVVSMATKYFVKFGDLLQNTSKRTIANYLIWRTLLRFIPDLPKKYQDARLTYKRLAMGIKRDVVRWQKCVGYINDKLGLAVGRMFVKENFKKESKESVSEMISDIREAFNEILEENDWMDEETKKVAEEKANAMKERIGYPDFILNSTKLDEFYSRIVVSENDYFQNVLNVEEFNSYETYRKLRKPVDSDFWAHIPAQVNAYYNPNTNDILFPAGILQPIFYSKNFPKSLNYGGIGVVIGHEITHGFDDKGRQYDKNGNLKQWWKNSTVKAFRDRAQCMIDQYSQYELKPFNFSINGKLTQGENIADNGGLKESFRVSNTF
;
A
#
# COMPACT_ATOMS: atom_id res chain seq x y z
N MET A 1 46.08 -66.43 -44.03
CA MET A 1 45.99 -67.42 -45.12
C MET A 1 45.79 -68.78 -44.49
N SER A 2 45.03 -69.69 -45.13
CA SER A 2 45.13 -71.18 -45.02
C SER A 2 44.97 -71.80 -43.60
N GLY A 3 44.54 -73.04 -43.38
CA GLY A 3 44.52 -74.22 -44.27
C GLY A 3 45.90 -74.90 -44.29
N LYS A 4 46.05 -76.21 -44.14
CA LYS A 4 45.08 -77.32 -43.99
C LYS A 4 45.93 -78.61 -43.77
N GLU A 5 45.32 -79.72 -43.31
CA GLU A 5 45.82 -81.12 -43.56
C GLU A 5 47.20 -81.48 -42.92
N GLU A 6 47.73 -82.72 -42.81
CA GLU A 6 47.28 -84.15 -42.88
C GLU A 6 48.34 -85.05 -42.15
N LYS A 7 48.39 -86.41 -42.09
CA LYS A 7 47.66 -87.56 -42.68
C LYS A 7 47.85 -88.83 -41.80
N ASN A 8 46.86 -89.74 -41.72
CA ASN A 8 46.97 -91.20 -41.38
C ASN A 8 47.59 -91.56 -40.00
N GLY A 9 47.53 -92.77 -39.43
CA GLY A 9 47.28 -94.17 -39.88
C GLY A 9 48.56 -95.01 -39.62
N GLU A 10 48.57 -96.24 -39.09
CA GLU A 10 47.51 -97.26 -38.90
C GLU A 10 47.86 -98.32 -37.80
N LEU A 11 46.92 -99.21 -37.47
CA LEU A 11 47.05 -100.60 -36.97
C LEU A 11 47.95 -101.02 -35.76
N ARG A 12 47.24 -101.37 -34.66
CA ARG A 12 47.25 -102.64 -33.88
C ARG A 12 48.54 -103.29 -33.29
N SER A 13 48.43 -103.58 -31.97
CA SER A 13 48.80 -104.84 -31.27
C SER A 13 50.30 -105.19 -31.16
N GLU A 14 50.92 -105.23 -29.97
CA GLU A 14 50.69 -106.28 -28.95
C GLU A 14 50.89 -105.82 -27.48
N LYS A 15 50.94 -106.76 -26.52
CA LYS A 15 51.16 -106.51 -25.09
C LYS A 15 52.61 -106.78 -24.69
N GLU A 16 53.16 -105.95 -23.81
CA GLU A 16 54.13 -106.41 -22.81
C GLU A 16 53.98 -105.61 -21.51
N ASN A 17 54.33 -106.22 -20.37
CA ASN A 17 54.13 -105.64 -19.03
C ASN A 17 55.46 -105.12 -18.46
N LEU A 18 55.48 -103.86 -18.02
CA LEU A 18 56.51 -103.35 -17.11
C LEU A 18 55.89 -102.36 -16.11
N THR A 19 56.06 -102.63 -14.82
CA THR A 19 55.46 -101.88 -13.72
C THR A 19 56.26 -100.63 -13.37
N VAL A 20 55.59 -99.49 -13.28
CA VAL A 20 56.09 -98.28 -12.59
C VAL A 20 55.03 -97.82 -11.58
N VAL A 21 55.45 -97.57 -10.35
CA VAL A 21 54.55 -97.24 -9.22
C VAL A 21 54.13 -95.78 -9.28
N TYR A 22 52.83 -95.50 -9.28
CA TYR A 22 52.29 -94.16 -9.17
C TYR A 22 52.01 -93.79 -7.70
N ASN A 23 52.64 -92.73 -7.20
CA ASN A 23 52.50 -92.28 -5.81
C ASN A 23 51.21 -91.44 -5.63
N PRO A 24 50.25 -91.84 -4.77
CA PRO A 24 48.93 -91.22 -4.72
C PRO A 24 48.79 -89.98 -3.80
N GLU A 25 49.82 -89.57 -3.05
CA GLU A 25 49.61 -88.65 -1.92
C GLU A 25 49.46 -87.15 -2.28
N SER A 26 50.04 -86.67 -3.39
CA SER A 26 50.09 -85.24 -3.70
C SER A 26 48.73 -84.61 -4.04
N ALA A 27 47.83 -85.37 -4.67
CA ALA A 27 46.59 -84.83 -5.25
C ALA A 27 45.50 -84.45 -4.23
N ARG A 28 45.54 -84.97 -3.00
CA ARG A 28 44.51 -84.69 -1.96
C ARG A 28 44.76 -83.40 -1.19
N GLY A 29 46.02 -82.98 -1.00
CA GLY A 29 46.35 -81.75 -0.28
C GLY A 29 45.89 -80.49 -1.01
N GLN A 30 46.29 -80.35 -2.28
CA GLN A 30 46.04 -79.15 -3.08
C GLN A 30 44.56 -78.79 -3.21
N ARG A 31 43.66 -79.77 -3.45
CA ARG A 31 42.21 -79.53 -3.55
C ARG A 31 41.60 -79.04 -2.23
N ARG A 32 42.12 -79.49 -1.08
CA ARG A 32 41.63 -79.06 0.24
C ARG A 32 42.12 -77.63 0.56
N GLN A 33 43.34 -77.31 0.17
CA GLN A 33 43.93 -75.99 0.34
C GLN A 33 43.24 -74.92 -0.53
N THR A 34 42.96 -75.21 -1.81
CA THR A 34 42.20 -74.29 -2.67
C THR A 34 40.76 -74.12 -2.21
N PHE A 35 40.07 -75.18 -1.79
CA PHE A 35 38.73 -75.08 -1.21
C PHE A 35 38.70 -74.15 0.02
N ASN A 36 39.67 -74.28 0.93
CA ASN A 36 39.78 -73.40 2.09
C ASN A 36 40.07 -71.95 1.71
N ILE A 37 40.85 -71.69 0.66
CA ILE A 37 41.11 -70.34 0.14
C ILE A 37 39.82 -69.72 -0.44
N TYR A 38 39.05 -70.48 -1.25
CA TYR A 38 37.75 -70.00 -1.74
C TYR A 38 36.76 -69.75 -0.60
N LEU A 39 36.72 -70.61 0.41
CA LEU A 39 35.86 -70.42 1.58
C LEU A 39 36.26 -69.15 2.35
N LEU A 40 37.57 -68.92 2.56
CA LEU A 40 38.08 -67.71 3.20
C LEU A 40 37.73 -66.44 2.40
N LEU A 41 37.91 -66.48 1.06
CA LEU A 41 37.53 -65.37 0.17
C LEU A 41 36.02 -65.08 0.20
N ILE A 42 35.18 -66.12 0.25
CA ILE A 42 33.72 -65.97 0.42
C ILE A 42 33.40 -65.37 1.79
N CYS A 43 34.03 -65.82 2.87
CA CYS A 43 33.86 -65.23 4.19
C CYS A 43 34.31 -63.75 4.24
N ILE A 44 35.43 -63.39 3.60
CA ILE A 44 35.91 -62.01 3.48
C ILE A 44 34.92 -61.17 2.66
N LEU A 45 34.38 -61.70 1.56
CA LEU A 45 33.39 -61.01 0.72
C LEU A 45 32.06 -60.80 1.48
N LEU A 46 31.59 -61.80 2.22
CA LEU A 46 30.38 -61.72 3.05
C LEU A 46 30.58 -60.76 4.24
N LEU A 47 31.76 -60.71 4.83
CA LEU A 47 32.10 -59.75 5.87
C LEU A 47 32.17 -58.33 5.29
N ALA A 48 32.82 -58.14 4.14
CA ALA A 48 32.92 -56.85 3.46
C ALA A 48 31.56 -56.32 3.00
N THR A 49 30.68 -57.18 2.45
CA THR A 49 29.30 -56.80 2.10
C THR A 49 28.46 -56.53 3.34
N SER A 50 28.64 -57.26 4.43
CA SER A 50 27.94 -57.00 5.71
C SER A 50 28.40 -55.70 6.38
N ILE A 51 29.70 -55.38 6.31
CA ILE A 51 30.25 -54.09 6.75
C ILE A 51 29.72 -52.96 5.86
N ALA A 52 29.73 -53.13 4.53
CA ALA A 52 29.17 -52.14 3.61
C ALA A 52 27.67 -51.92 3.83
N PHE A 53 26.89 -52.99 4.05
CA PHE A 53 25.46 -52.89 4.35
C PHE A 53 25.21 -52.27 5.72
N GLY A 54 26.06 -52.56 6.71
CA GLY A 54 26.05 -51.91 8.03
C GLY A 54 26.36 -50.41 7.96
N ILE A 55 27.35 -50.01 7.16
CA ILE A 55 27.69 -48.60 6.88
C ILE A 55 26.54 -47.91 6.14
N ILE A 56 25.97 -48.53 5.11
CA ILE A 56 24.81 -47.99 4.38
C ILE A 56 23.58 -47.88 5.30
N ALA A 57 23.35 -48.85 6.18
CA ALA A 57 22.29 -48.82 7.17
C ALA A 57 22.53 -47.74 8.25
N PHE A 58 23.78 -47.49 8.64
CA PHE A 58 24.17 -46.44 9.57
C PHE A 58 24.03 -45.03 8.94
N LEU A 59 24.48 -44.85 7.70
CA LEU A 59 24.31 -43.63 6.91
C LEU A 59 22.84 -43.38 6.49
N ARG A 60 21.98 -44.41 6.55
CA ARG A 60 20.52 -44.28 6.48
C ARG A 60 19.85 -44.15 7.85
N ARG A 61 20.60 -44.28 8.96
CA ARG A 61 20.13 -44.16 10.35
C ARG A 61 20.50 -42.84 11.02
N THR A 62 21.32 -41.99 10.38
CA THR A 62 21.27 -40.55 10.70
C THR A 62 19.83 -40.10 10.49
N PRO A 63 19.09 -39.68 11.54
CA PRO A 63 17.75 -39.16 11.33
C PRO A 63 17.88 -37.91 10.44
N ALA A 64 17.04 -37.81 9.41
CA ALA A 64 16.88 -36.53 8.73
C ALA A 64 16.52 -35.48 9.79
N SER A 65 17.28 -34.37 9.84
CA SER A 65 17.00 -33.34 10.84
C SER A 65 15.55 -32.88 10.68
N ARG A 66 14.84 -32.75 11.81
CA ARG A 66 13.50 -32.15 11.82
C ARG A 66 13.54 -30.65 11.48
N GLU A 67 14.73 -30.06 11.49
CA GLU A 67 14.98 -28.64 11.27
C GLU A 67 15.25 -28.37 9.78
N CYS A 68 14.63 -27.32 9.24
CA CYS A 68 14.91 -26.89 7.87
C CYS A 68 16.28 -26.16 7.81
N LEU A 69 17.32 -26.86 7.38
CA LEU A 69 18.68 -26.31 7.25
C LEU A 69 18.97 -25.68 5.86
N THR A 70 17.92 -25.26 5.13
CA THR A 70 18.13 -24.53 3.85
C THR A 70 18.57 -23.09 4.10
N GLU A 71 19.30 -22.50 3.16
CA GLU A 71 19.76 -21.10 3.21
C GLU A 71 18.62 -20.10 3.52
N ASN A 72 17.43 -20.34 2.97
CA ASN A 72 16.24 -19.52 3.23
C ASN A 72 15.72 -19.70 4.67
N CYS A 73 15.59 -20.94 5.13
CA CYS A 73 15.15 -21.23 6.50
C CYS A 73 16.12 -20.66 7.54
N VAL A 74 17.43 -20.84 7.36
CA VAL A 74 18.47 -20.28 8.24
C VAL A 74 18.38 -18.76 8.28
N ARG A 75 18.35 -18.08 7.12
CA ARG A 75 18.18 -16.60 7.08
C ARG A 75 16.90 -16.14 7.76
N THR A 76 15.79 -16.87 7.58
CA THR A 76 14.49 -16.49 8.14
C THR A 76 14.49 -16.67 9.67
N ALA A 77 15.09 -17.74 10.18
CA ALA A 77 15.31 -17.93 11.61
C ALA A 77 16.20 -16.82 12.21
N THR A 78 17.29 -16.44 11.51
CA THR A 78 18.13 -15.30 11.93
C THR A 78 17.31 -14.00 12.00
N LEU A 79 16.49 -13.69 11.00
CA LEU A 79 15.66 -12.46 10.98
C LEU A 79 14.67 -12.38 12.15
N LEU A 80 14.11 -13.51 12.59
CA LEU A 80 13.24 -13.58 13.77
C LEU A 80 14.05 -13.39 15.06
N LEU A 81 15.13 -14.15 15.24
CA LEU A 81 16.00 -14.06 16.41
C LEU A 81 16.69 -12.70 16.56
N ASP A 82 16.94 -11.98 15.47
CA ASP A 82 17.47 -10.61 15.51
C ASP A 82 16.45 -9.58 16.01
N ALA A 83 15.14 -9.86 15.89
CA ALA A 83 14.06 -8.96 16.29
C ALA A 83 13.53 -9.22 17.71
N MET A 84 13.49 -10.49 18.11
CA MET A 84 12.92 -10.95 19.38
C MET A 84 13.78 -10.58 20.61
N ASP A 85 13.13 -10.41 21.76
CA ASP A 85 13.75 -10.28 23.08
C ASP A 85 13.35 -11.50 23.94
N PRO A 86 14.18 -12.57 23.94
CA PRO A 86 13.85 -13.82 24.63
C PRO A 86 13.95 -13.74 26.16
N MET A 87 14.32 -12.58 26.73
CA MET A 87 14.30 -12.36 28.19
C MET A 87 12.92 -11.90 28.69
N VAL A 88 12.01 -11.55 27.78
CA VAL A 88 10.66 -11.08 28.12
C VAL A 88 9.64 -12.20 27.95
N ASP A 89 8.71 -12.27 28.90
CA ASP A 89 7.66 -13.27 28.94
C ASP A 89 6.59 -12.97 27.87
N PRO A 90 6.40 -13.84 26.86
CA PRO A 90 5.43 -13.62 25.78
C PRO A 90 3.98 -13.56 26.28
N CYS A 91 3.68 -14.10 27.46
CA CYS A 91 2.36 -14.02 28.09
C CYS A 91 2.14 -12.71 28.89
N LYS A 92 3.15 -11.83 28.98
CA LYS A 92 3.06 -10.52 29.63
C LYS A 92 3.16 -9.35 28.65
N ASP A 93 4.10 -9.42 27.71
CA ASP A 93 4.23 -8.43 26.64
C ASP A 93 4.76 -9.12 25.36
N PHE A 94 3.83 -9.56 24.51
CA PHE A 94 4.17 -10.21 23.26
C PHE A 94 4.83 -9.26 22.24
N PHE A 95 4.57 -7.95 22.33
CA PHE A 95 5.20 -6.97 21.43
C PHE A 95 6.67 -6.77 21.79
N GLN A 96 6.99 -6.61 23.07
CA GLN A 96 8.38 -6.54 23.52
C GLN A 96 9.09 -7.88 23.28
N PHE A 97 8.45 -9.04 23.54
CA PHE A 97 9.03 -10.35 23.20
C PHE A 97 9.33 -10.50 21.69
N ALA A 98 8.43 -10.06 20.81
CA ALA A 98 8.59 -10.21 19.36
C ALA A 98 9.49 -9.16 18.70
N CYS A 99 9.57 -7.95 19.27
CA CYS A 99 10.20 -6.78 18.63
C CYS A 99 11.20 -6.01 19.51
N GLY A 100 11.45 -6.45 20.75
CA GLY A 100 12.30 -5.73 21.72
C GLY A 100 13.73 -5.50 21.24
N SER A 101 14.40 -6.54 20.71
CA SER A 101 15.72 -6.40 20.09
C SER A 101 15.67 -5.56 18.81
N TRP A 102 14.58 -5.62 18.04
CA TRP A 102 14.41 -4.78 16.85
C TRP A 102 14.38 -3.29 17.24
N ASN A 103 13.57 -2.93 18.25
CA ASN A 103 13.42 -1.56 18.76
C ASN A 103 14.73 -1.00 19.32
N GLN A 104 15.56 -1.84 19.97
CA GLN A 104 16.89 -1.45 20.45
C GLN A 104 17.89 -1.22 19.30
N LYS A 105 17.82 -2.03 18.23
CA LYS A 105 18.74 -1.97 17.08
C LYS A 105 18.40 -0.87 16.06
N HIS A 106 17.13 -0.47 15.95
CA HIS A 106 16.64 0.41 14.88
C HIS A 106 16.17 1.78 15.39
N VAL A 107 17.10 2.73 15.52
CA VAL A 107 16.79 4.14 15.82
C VAL A 107 16.04 4.78 14.65
N ILE A 108 14.99 5.56 14.93
CA ILE A 108 14.22 6.31 13.93
C ILE A 108 15.17 7.24 13.13
N PRO A 109 15.24 7.12 11.79
CA PRO A 109 16.09 7.97 10.97
C PRO A 109 15.73 9.46 11.07
N ASP A 110 16.74 10.34 11.02
CA ASP A 110 16.59 11.79 11.17
C ASP A 110 15.61 12.48 10.19
N ASP A 111 15.27 11.83 9.07
CA ASP A 111 14.33 12.28 8.04
C ASP A 111 12.90 11.71 8.19
N LYS A 112 12.66 10.85 9.19
CA LYS A 112 11.36 10.22 9.49
C LYS A 112 10.87 10.60 10.89
N SER A 113 9.56 10.49 11.09
CA SER A 113 8.89 10.61 12.40
C SER A 113 8.66 9.25 13.07
N THR A 114 8.72 8.18 12.29
CA THR A 114 8.36 6.79 12.63
C THR A 114 9.25 5.85 11.83
N PHE A 115 9.55 4.68 12.38
CA PHE A 115 10.27 3.63 11.64
C PHE A 115 9.79 2.25 12.12
N ASN A 116 9.44 1.38 11.18
CA ASN A 116 8.88 0.05 11.40
C ASN A 116 9.14 -0.82 10.14
N THR A 117 8.58 -2.04 10.10
CA THR A 117 8.66 -2.93 8.94
C THR A 117 8.20 -2.30 7.63
N PHE A 118 7.07 -1.60 7.60
CA PHE A 118 6.53 -0.94 6.41
C PHE A 118 7.48 0.15 5.90
N GLU A 119 8.00 1.00 6.79
CA GLU A 119 8.96 2.06 6.46
C GLU A 119 10.29 1.50 5.94
N LYS A 120 10.77 0.38 6.50
CA LYS A 120 11.97 -0.32 6.02
C LYS A 120 11.74 -0.91 4.62
N GLN A 121 10.64 -1.63 4.41
CA GLN A 121 10.33 -2.25 3.13
C GLN A 121 10.05 -1.18 2.05
N TYR A 122 9.48 -0.03 2.44
CA TYR A 122 9.35 1.14 1.56
C TYR A 122 10.72 1.71 1.16
N ASP A 123 11.69 1.85 2.07
CA ASP A 123 13.04 2.32 1.71
C ASP A 123 13.76 1.34 0.75
N GLU A 124 13.64 0.03 0.98
CA GLU A 124 14.15 -1.01 0.08
C GLU A 124 13.47 -0.97 -1.30
N LEU A 125 12.16 -0.73 -1.34
CA LEU A 125 11.39 -0.52 -2.56
C LEU A 125 11.84 0.75 -3.30
N GLN A 126 12.01 1.88 -2.59
CA GLN A 126 12.52 3.13 -3.16
C GLN A 126 13.89 2.94 -3.83
N LEU A 127 14.79 2.12 -3.26
CA LEU A 127 16.07 1.78 -3.89
C LEU A 127 15.91 0.99 -5.21
N LYS A 128 14.98 0.02 -5.27
CA LYS A 128 14.65 -0.72 -6.50
C LYS A 128 14.09 0.23 -7.57
N LEU A 129 13.13 1.07 -7.20
CA LEU A 129 12.51 2.04 -8.11
C LEU A 129 13.49 3.13 -8.59
N ARG A 130 14.41 3.57 -7.72
CA ARG A 130 15.53 4.45 -8.08
C ARG A 130 16.38 3.84 -9.20
N ARG A 131 16.79 2.58 -9.04
CA ARG A 131 17.60 1.86 -10.05
C ARG A 131 16.91 1.86 -11.41
N LEU A 132 15.61 1.54 -11.44
CA LEU A 132 14.80 1.51 -12.68
C LEU A 132 14.69 2.89 -13.34
N LEU A 133 14.40 3.94 -12.56
CA LEU A 133 14.27 5.33 -13.05
C LEU A 133 15.61 5.95 -13.48
N GLN A 134 16.74 5.42 -13.00
CA GLN A 134 18.09 5.84 -13.42
C GLN A 134 18.62 5.10 -14.66
N GLN A 135 17.93 4.07 -15.17
CA GLN A 135 18.35 3.40 -16.40
C GLN A 135 18.28 4.34 -17.63
N PRO A 136 19.08 4.09 -18.68
CA PRO A 136 18.89 4.74 -19.97
C PRO A 136 17.45 4.62 -20.49
N ILE A 137 17.06 5.55 -21.37
CA ILE A 137 15.84 5.39 -22.17
C ILE A 137 16.22 4.53 -23.37
N TRP A 138 15.56 3.39 -23.53
CA TRP A 138 15.82 2.44 -24.62
C TRP A 138 14.80 2.62 -25.75
N PRO A 139 15.11 2.27 -27.01
CA PRO A 139 14.14 2.30 -28.11
C PRO A 139 12.91 1.40 -27.91
N VAL A 140 12.94 0.49 -26.93
CA VAL A 140 11.84 -0.42 -26.55
C VAL A 140 11.00 0.09 -25.37
N ASP A 141 11.40 1.19 -24.73
CA ASP A 141 10.62 1.82 -23.66
C ASP A 141 9.34 2.43 -24.25
N SER A 142 8.19 2.17 -23.62
CA SER A 142 6.94 2.81 -24.02
C SER A 142 6.94 4.28 -23.60
N THR A 143 6.20 5.14 -24.28
CA THR A 143 6.18 6.58 -24.02
C THR A 143 5.79 6.94 -22.58
N ALA A 144 4.98 6.11 -21.91
CA ALA A 144 4.71 6.22 -20.47
C ALA A 144 5.97 5.99 -19.60
N VAL A 145 6.80 5.00 -19.94
CA VAL A 145 8.09 4.75 -19.28
C VAL A 145 9.07 5.89 -19.55
N VAL A 146 9.10 6.42 -20.78
CA VAL A 146 9.88 7.62 -21.14
C VAL A 146 9.45 8.81 -20.28
N LYS A 147 8.14 9.10 -20.18
CA LYS A 147 7.60 10.19 -19.34
C LYS A 147 8.03 10.05 -17.87
N ALA A 148 8.00 8.83 -17.31
CA ALA A 148 8.45 8.59 -15.93
C ALA A 148 9.96 8.83 -15.75
N LYS A 149 10.81 8.34 -16.66
CA LYS A 149 12.27 8.56 -16.62
C LYS A 149 12.63 10.04 -16.80
N THR A 150 12.01 10.74 -17.76
CA THR A 150 12.22 12.18 -18.00
C THR A 150 11.75 13.03 -16.81
N LEU A 151 10.61 12.68 -16.19
CA LEU A 151 10.11 13.38 -15.01
C LEU A 151 11.09 13.23 -13.83
N TYR A 152 11.63 12.03 -13.61
CA TYR A 152 12.66 11.79 -12.60
C TYR A 152 13.93 12.62 -12.85
N ARG A 153 14.42 12.70 -14.10
CA ARG A 153 15.57 13.56 -14.45
C ARG A 153 15.32 15.03 -14.15
N SER A 154 14.17 15.57 -14.58
CA SER A 154 13.79 16.97 -14.27
C SER A 154 13.74 17.22 -12.75
N CYS A 155 13.23 16.25 -11.98
CA CYS A 155 13.15 16.33 -10.53
C CYS A 155 14.52 16.34 -9.83
N ILE A 156 15.49 15.59 -10.35
CA ILE A 156 16.87 15.54 -9.82
C ILE A 156 17.65 16.83 -10.12
N ASN A 157 17.33 17.56 -11.19
CA ASN A 157 18.02 18.79 -11.59
C ASN A 157 17.66 19.99 -10.69
N THR A 158 18.23 20.04 -9.49
CA THR A 158 18.04 21.14 -8.54
C THR A 158 18.45 22.50 -9.10
N THR A 159 19.48 22.57 -9.96
CA THR A 159 19.96 23.82 -10.55
C THR A 159 18.86 24.55 -11.34
N ARG A 160 18.08 23.82 -12.16
CA ARG A 160 16.91 24.38 -12.85
C ARG A 160 15.80 24.80 -11.90
N ILE A 161 15.57 24.03 -10.83
CA ILE A 161 14.54 24.32 -9.83
C ILE A 161 14.84 25.64 -9.10
N GLU A 162 16.09 25.84 -8.64
CA GLU A 162 16.55 27.10 -8.03
C GLU A 162 16.42 28.29 -9.00
N GLN A 163 16.74 28.10 -10.28
CA GLN A 163 16.69 29.16 -11.30
C GLN A 163 15.27 29.56 -11.73
N GLU A 164 14.34 28.61 -11.84
CA GLU A 164 13.08 28.83 -12.57
C GLU A 164 11.81 28.56 -11.75
N GLY A 165 11.89 27.79 -10.66
CA GLY A 165 10.71 27.31 -9.93
C GLY A 165 9.80 28.43 -9.40
N VAL A 166 10.37 29.51 -8.84
CA VAL A 166 9.60 30.65 -8.33
C VAL A 166 8.86 31.38 -9.44
N ARG A 167 9.50 31.57 -10.60
CA ARG A 167 8.93 32.28 -11.76
C ARG A 167 7.70 31.55 -12.32
N VAL A 168 7.75 30.22 -12.39
CA VAL A 168 6.59 29.41 -12.83
C VAL A 168 5.49 29.44 -11.77
N LEU A 169 5.85 29.33 -10.49
CA LEU A 169 4.92 29.46 -9.36
C LEU A 169 4.20 30.82 -9.37
N GLU A 170 4.90 31.95 -9.50
CA GLU A 170 4.31 33.29 -9.48
C GLU A 170 3.30 33.48 -10.63
N LYS A 171 3.66 33.04 -11.84
CA LYS A 171 2.76 33.01 -13.01
C LYS A 171 1.51 32.17 -12.74
N PHE A 172 1.68 31.02 -12.08
CA PHE A 172 0.60 30.13 -11.67
C PHE A 172 -0.30 30.77 -10.58
N LEU A 173 0.26 31.32 -9.51
CA LEU A 173 -0.52 32.00 -8.46
C LEU A 173 -1.33 33.19 -9.03
N LYS A 174 -0.74 33.94 -9.97
CA LYS A 174 -1.42 35.04 -10.65
C LYS A 174 -2.60 34.56 -11.52
N SER A 175 -2.47 33.42 -12.22
CA SER A 175 -3.61 32.83 -12.96
C SER A 175 -4.72 32.32 -12.01
N MET A 176 -4.35 31.90 -10.80
CA MET A 176 -5.25 31.50 -9.71
C MET A 176 -5.84 32.67 -8.91
N GLY A 177 -5.62 33.92 -9.30
CA GLY A 177 -6.25 35.11 -8.70
C GLY A 177 -5.35 35.95 -7.79
N GLY A 178 -4.05 35.63 -7.71
CA GLY A 178 -3.05 36.38 -6.94
C GLY A 178 -3.10 36.10 -5.43
N TRP A 179 -2.00 36.38 -4.73
CA TRP A 179 -1.91 36.24 -3.27
C TRP A 179 -1.92 37.64 -2.60
N PRO A 180 -3.04 38.08 -1.99
CA PRO A 180 -3.16 39.46 -1.49
C PRO A 180 -2.03 39.92 -0.56
N VAL A 181 -1.46 39.01 0.24
CA VAL A 181 -0.37 39.35 1.17
C VAL A 181 0.92 39.78 0.47
N VAL A 182 1.20 39.32 -0.77
CA VAL A 182 2.38 39.77 -1.55
C VAL A 182 2.02 40.76 -2.66
N ASP A 183 0.81 40.66 -3.24
CA ASP A 183 0.38 41.53 -4.36
C ASP A 183 -0.25 42.84 -3.83
N PRO A 184 0.33 44.02 -4.10
CA PRO A 184 -0.26 45.30 -3.74
C PRO A 184 -1.40 45.74 -4.69
N ASN A 185 -1.51 45.13 -5.87
CA ASN A 185 -2.55 45.43 -6.87
C ASN A 185 -3.72 44.41 -6.83
N TRP A 186 -3.82 43.65 -5.75
CA TRP A 186 -4.94 42.73 -5.55
C TRP A 186 -6.19 43.51 -5.13
N HIS A 187 -7.29 43.34 -5.88
CA HIS A 187 -8.54 44.08 -5.67
C HIS A 187 -9.72 43.14 -5.40
N GLU A 188 -10.54 43.50 -4.39
CA GLU A 188 -11.59 42.65 -3.81
C GLU A 188 -12.91 42.62 -4.62
N ASP A 189 -13.15 43.65 -5.46
CA ASP A 189 -14.24 43.75 -6.42
C ASP A 189 -14.09 42.72 -7.56
N LYS A 190 -12.86 42.54 -8.05
CA LYS A 190 -12.51 41.65 -9.17
C LYS A 190 -12.36 40.18 -8.75
N TRP A 191 -12.46 39.89 -7.45
CA TRP A 191 -12.27 38.55 -6.91
C TRP A 191 -13.60 37.86 -6.57
N LYS A 192 -13.74 36.62 -7.06
CA LYS A 192 -14.83 35.68 -6.79
C LYS A 192 -14.26 34.37 -6.23
N LEU A 193 -14.90 33.84 -5.19
CA LEU A 193 -14.51 32.60 -4.52
C LEU A 193 -14.66 31.39 -5.45
N GLU A 194 -15.83 31.27 -6.07
CA GLU A 194 -16.24 30.18 -6.94
C GLU A 194 -15.30 30.08 -8.15
N THR A 195 -14.96 31.21 -8.78
CA THR A 195 -14.02 31.27 -9.91
C THR A 195 -12.63 30.76 -9.52
N VAL A 196 -12.13 31.08 -8.32
CA VAL A 196 -10.80 30.62 -7.87
C VAL A 196 -10.82 29.16 -7.46
N LEU A 197 -11.80 28.72 -6.67
CA LEU A 197 -11.98 27.30 -6.33
C LEU A 197 -12.16 26.44 -7.58
N THR A 198 -12.93 26.91 -8.58
CA THR A 198 -13.08 26.28 -9.89
C THR A 198 -11.73 26.03 -10.56
N LYS A 199 -10.88 27.07 -10.66
CA LYS A 199 -9.56 26.91 -11.31
C LYS A 199 -8.69 25.91 -10.56
N LEU A 200 -8.62 26.01 -9.23
CA LEU A 200 -7.85 25.12 -8.36
C LEU A 200 -8.34 23.66 -8.40
N ARG A 201 -9.67 23.45 -8.49
CA ARG A 201 -10.32 22.13 -8.63
C ARG A 201 -10.07 21.54 -10.01
N LYS A 202 -10.23 22.33 -11.08
CA LYS A 202 -10.10 21.91 -12.48
C LYS A 202 -8.69 21.49 -12.87
N SER A 203 -7.68 22.20 -12.34
CA SER A 203 -6.29 22.03 -12.75
C SER A 203 -5.42 21.29 -11.74
N HIS A 204 -5.80 21.20 -10.46
CA HIS A 204 -4.93 20.62 -9.42
C HIS A 204 -5.67 19.78 -8.37
N ARG A 205 -6.96 19.45 -8.58
CA ARG A 205 -7.82 18.67 -7.66
C ARG A 205 -7.74 19.13 -6.19
N GLN A 206 -7.52 20.43 -5.94
CA GLN A 206 -7.27 20.94 -4.58
C GLN A 206 -8.52 20.82 -3.69
N LYS A 207 -8.39 20.18 -2.53
CA LYS A 207 -9.49 19.90 -1.57
C LYS A 207 -9.70 21.01 -0.54
N ILE A 208 -9.53 22.26 -0.95
CA ILE A 208 -9.52 23.44 -0.05
C ILE A 208 -10.95 23.97 0.11
N LEU A 209 -11.40 24.19 1.35
CA LEU A 209 -12.79 24.50 1.79
C LEU A 209 -13.79 23.38 1.50
N ILE A 210 -13.82 22.91 0.26
CA ILE A 210 -14.68 21.83 -0.21
C ILE A 210 -13.76 20.72 -0.71
N ARG A 211 -14.13 19.46 -0.52
CA ARG A 211 -13.67 18.32 -1.32
C ARG A 211 -14.76 18.03 -2.35
N SER A 212 -14.41 17.92 -3.63
CA SER A 212 -15.36 17.55 -4.69
C SER A 212 -14.67 16.59 -5.63
N GLU A 213 -15.28 15.43 -5.84
CA GLU A 213 -14.75 14.32 -6.64
C GLU A 213 -15.89 13.67 -7.43
N VAL A 214 -15.54 12.88 -8.45
CA VAL A 214 -16.51 12.06 -9.19
C VAL A 214 -16.13 10.60 -8.95
N GLY A 215 -17.01 9.91 -8.23
CA GLY A 215 -16.83 8.53 -7.76
C GLY A 215 -18.10 7.70 -7.97
N PRO A 216 -18.05 6.37 -7.77
CA PRO A 216 -19.25 5.54 -7.79
C PRO A 216 -20.30 6.09 -6.82
N ASP A 217 -21.56 6.11 -7.21
CA ASP A 217 -22.64 6.43 -6.27
C ASP A 217 -22.71 5.33 -5.22
N ASP A 218 -22.57 5.67 -3.93
CA ASP A 218 -22.64 4.68 -2.87
C ASP A 218 -23.93 3.85 -2.92
N LYS A 219 -25.06 4.42 -3.37
CA LYS A 219 -26.33 3.67 -3.51
C LYS A 219 -26.58 3.13 -4.93
N ASN A 220 -25.65 3.33 -5.87
CA ASN A 220 -25.64 2.69 -7.18
C ASN A 220 -24.21 2.59 -7.74
N SER A 221 -23.47 1.58 -7.30
CA SER A 221 -22.06 1.34 -7.63
C SER A 221 -21.76 1.26 -9.14
N SER A 222 -22.77 1.02 -9.98
CA SER A 222 -22.64 0.95 -11.44
C SER A 222 -22.51 2.32 -12.13
N MET A 223 -22.74 3.43 -11.43
CA MET A 223 -22.75 4.78 -12.01
C MET A 223 -21.84 5.77 -11.27
N TYR A 224 -21.20 6.67 -12.00
CA TYR A 224 -20.46 7.80 -11.43
C TYR A 224 -21.38 8.98 -11.11
N ILE A 225 -21.27 9.51 -9.88
CA ILE A 225 -21.98 10.71 -9.41
C ILE A 225 -21.00 11.80 -8.93
N LEU A 226 -21.46 13.05 -8.91
CA LEU A 226 -20.73 14.15 -8.27
C LEU A 226 -20.90 14.06 -6.75
N GLN A 227 -19.77 14.01 -6.03
CA GLN A 227 -19.72 13.93 -4.58
C GLN A 227 -19.06 15.18 -4.00
N ILE A 228 -19.60 15.70 -2.90
CA ILE A 228 -19.00 16.79 -2.11
C ILE A 228 -18.85 16.41 -0.63
N ASP A 229 -17.74 16.85 -0.05
CA ASP A 229 -17.39 16.60 1.35
C ASP A 229 -16.62 17.80 1.94
N GLN A 230 -16.47 17.84 3.26
CA GLN A 230 -15.70 18.87 3.97
C GLN A 230 -14.24 18.93 3.45
N GLY A 231 -13.69 20.14 3.32
CA GLY A 231 -12.33 20.35 2.80
C GLY A 231 -11.21 19.92 3.78
N ASP A 232 -10.05 19.62 3.21
CA ASP A 232 -8.86 19.22 3.96
C ASP A 232 -8.29 20.38 4.78
N LEU A 233 -7.97 20.15 6.06
CA LEU A 233 -7.25 21.09 6.93
C LEU A 233 -5.73 21.06 6.68
N GLY A 234 -5.02 22.10 7.09
CA GLY A 234 -3.59 22.32 6.83
C GLY A 234 -2.67 21.65 7.85
N MET A 235 -3.20 21.31 9.02
CA MET A 235 -2.65 20.35 9.97
C MET A 235 -3.47 19.04 9.92
N PRO A 236 -2.96 17.88 10.40
CA PRO A 236 -3.53 16.55 10.11
C PRO A 236 -4.95 16.25 10.63
N GLY A 237 -5.47 17.12 11.51
CA GLY A 237 -6.80 16.99 12.12
C GLY A 237 -7.16 18.20 12.99
N ILE A 238 -8.41 18.24 13.44
CA ILE A 238 -8.99 19.34 14.23
C ILE A 238 -8.29 19.52 15.60
N GLU A 239 -7.79 18.41 16.16
CA GLU A 239 -7.11 18.31 17.46
C GLU A 239 -5.80 19.13 17.55
N TYR A 240 -5.25 19.53 16.40
CA TYR A 240 -4.07 20.39 16.28
C TYR A 240 -4.40 21.89 16.41
N TYR A 241 -5.66 22.31 16.21
CA TYR A 241 -6.08 23.72 16.15
C TYR A 241 -6.27 24.37 17.55
N SER A 242 -5.34 24.07 18.46
CA SER A 242 -5.29 24.59 19.83
C SER A 242 -4.04 25.43 20.05
N GLU A 243 -4.22 26.69 20.42
CA GLU A 243 -3.16 27.67 20.70
C GLU A 243 -2.19 27.23 21.82
N LYS A 244 -2.58 26.26 22.66
CA LYS A 244 -1.71 25.66 23.69
C LYS A 244 -0.71 24.64 23.12
N ARG A 245 -0.82 24.22 21.85
CA ARG A 245 0.09 23.26 21.21
C ARG A 245 1.18 23.99 20.40
N LYS A 246 2.45 23.64 20.65
CA LYS A 246 3.61 24.12 19.88
C LYS A 246 3.48 23.93 18.36
N VAL A 247 2.72 22.92 17.92
CA VAL A 247 2.45 22.64 16.50
C VAL A 247 1.65 23.77 15.84
N PHE A 248 0.67 24.35 16.55
CA PHE A 248 -0.15 25.47 16.08
C PHE A 248 0.70 26.72 15.84
N GLU A 249 1.56 27.06 16.81
CA GLU A 249 2.51 28.18 16.73
C GLU A 249 3.52 27.97 15.58
N ALA A 250 4.08 26.76 15.45
CA ALA A 250 4.99 26.40 14.37
C ALA A 250 4.32 26.53 12.99
N TYR A 251 3.04 26.17 12.88
CA TYR A 251 2.25 26.30 11.67
C TYR A 251 1.97 27.77 11.30
N HIS A 252 1.63 28.61 12.29
CA HIS A 252 1.47 30.05 12.10
C HIS A 252 2.76 30.73 11.66
N ARG A 253 3.89 30.39 12.31
CA ARG A 253 5.21 30.86 11.92
C ARG A 253 5.55 30.50 10.47
N TYR A 254 5.25 29.27 10.05
CA TYR A 254 5.51 28.78 8.70
C TYR A 254 4.69 29.52 7.62
N MET A 255 3.43 29.88 7.91
CA MET A 255 2.65 30.80 7.05
C MET A 255 3.38 32.14 6.83
N ILE A 256 3.81 32.77 7.93
CA ILE A 256 4.49 34.09 7.92
C ILE A 256 5.82 34.00 7.16
N GLU A 257 6.61 32.96 7.42
CA GLU A 257 7.92 32.74 6.82
C GLU A 257 7.82 32.57 5.29
N ILE A 258 6.85 31.78 4.81
CA ILE A 258 6.59 31.62 3.37
C ILE A 258 6.06 32.92 2.73
N ALA A 259 5.20 33.68 3.41
CA ALA A 259 4.73 34.98 2.91
C ALA A 259 5.88 35.98 2.73
N ILE A 260 6.83 36.02 3.67
CA ILE A 260 8.05 36.85 3.58
C ILE A 260 8.97 36.35 2.45
N LEU A 261 9.19 35.03 2.33
CA LEU A 261 10.00 34.44 1.25
C LEU A 261 9.42 34.64 -0.17
N MET A 262 8.14 35.00 -0.27
CA MET A 262 7.41 35.39 -1.48
C MET A 262 7.23 36.92 -1.63
N GLY A 263 7.82 37.75 -0.75
CA GLY A 263 7.91 39.21 -0.92
C GLY A 263 6.97 40.07 -0.06
N ALA A 264 6.22 39.51 0.89
CA ALA A 264 5.48 40.33 1.86
C ALA A 264 6.42 40.97 2.90
N THR A 265 6.11 42.20 3.36
CA THR A 265 6.83 42.77 4.53
C THR A 265 6.49 41.96 5.79
N PRO A 266 7.37 41.88 6.80
CA PRO A 266 7.12 41.09 8.01
C PRO A 266 5.85 41.50 8.77
N GLU A 267 5.46 42.77 8.71
CA GLU A 267 4.29 43.34 9.37
C GLU A 267 3.00 42.96 8.62
N LYS A 268 3.03 43.04 7.28
CA LYS A 268 1.92 42.62 6.42
C LYS A 268 1.71 41.11 6.51
N ALA A 269 2.78 40.33 6.43
CA ALA A 269 2.77 38.88 6.63
C ALA A 269 2.22 38.48 8.00
N ARG A 270 2.72 39.09 9.09
CA ARG A 270 2.27 38.76 10.45
C ARG A 270 0.79 39.07 10.69
N ARG A 271 0.27 40.19 10.17
CA ARG A 271 -1.16 40.53 10.26
C ARG A 271 -2.02 39.57 9.43
N GLU A 272 -1.78 39.50 8.12
CA GLU A 272 -2.68 38.77 7.22
C GLU A 272 -2.65 37.25 7.46
N MET A 273 -1.51 36.67 7.86
CA MET A 273 -1.44 35.24 8.21
C MET A 273 -2.04 34.92 9.59
N ASN A 274 -2.08 35.88 10.52
CA ASN A 274 -2.86 35.78 11.77
C ASN A 274 -4.37 35.73 11.49
N ASP A 275 -4.85 36.43 10.47
CA ASP A 275 -6.26 36.38 10.09
C ASP A 275 -6.58 35.07 9.34
N VAL A 276 -5.64 34.58 8.51
CA VAL A 276 -5.73 33.25 7.86
C VAL A 276 -5.80 32.11 8.88
N ILE A 277 -4.92 32.06 9.89
CA ILE A 277 -4.97 30.95 10.87
C ILE A 277 -6.20 31.02 11.78
N LYS A 278 -6.72 32.21 12.09
CA LYS A 278 -8.01 32.36 12.79
C LYS A 278 -9.18 31.85 11.95
N PHE A 279 -9.17 32.12 10.65
CA PHE A 279 -10.16 31.57 9.71
C PHE A 279 -10.03 30.04 9.60
N GLU A 280 -8.82 29.49 9.51
CA GLU A 280 -8.62 28.03 9.45
C GLU A 280 -8.96 27.32 10.78
N LYS A 281 -8.75 27.97 11.92
CA LYS A 281 -9.25 27.50 13.22
C LYS A 281 -10.77 27.43 13.24
N ARG A 282 -11.47 28.46 12.75
CA ARG A 282 -12.94 28.44 12.60
C ARG A 282 -13.42 27.37 11.61
N LEU A 283 -12.67 27.09 10.54
CA LEU A 283 -12.96 25.96 9.66
C LEU A 283 -12.86 24.63 10.44
N ALA A 284 -11.80 24.43 11.23
CA ALA A 284 -11.65 23.25 12.07
C ALA A 284 -12.74 23.11 13.15
N GLU A 285 -13.24 24.23 13.70
CA GLU A 285 -14.36 24.27 14.66
C GLU A 285 -15.73 23.87 14.03
N ILE A 286 -15.86 23.91 12.70
CA ILE A 286 -17.07 23.46 11.98
C ILE A 286 -16.91 22.11 11.26
N THR A 287 -15.67 21.64 11.06
CA THR A 287 -15.33 20.31 10.52
C THR A 287 -15.86 19.19 11.42
N ILE A 288 -16.52 18.20 10.83
CA ILE A 288 -17.07 17.04 11.55
C ILE A 288 -15.92 16.08 11.93
N PRO A 289 -15.80 15.64 13.20
CA PRO A 289 -14.77 14.70 13.65
C PRO A 289 -14.74 13.39 12.85
N LYS A 290 -13.58 12.75 12.73
CA LYS A 290 -13.40 11.50 11.94
C LYS A 290 -14.18 10.32 12.54
N ASP A 291 -14.23 10.24 13.86
CA ASP A 291 -14.96 9.24 14.63
C ASP A 291 -16.48 9.49 14.67
N ASP A 292 -16.96 10.68 14.32
CA ASP A 292 -18.38 10.94 14.02
C ASP A 292 -18.75 10.68 12.56
N ARG A 293 -17.82 10.13 11.76
CA ARG A 293 -17.96 9.86 10.31
C ARG A 293 -17.82 8.37 9.97
N ILE A 294 -18.35 7.53 10.86
CA ILE A 294 -18.36 6.06 10.78
C ILE A 294 -19.63 5.55 10.06
N ASP A 295 -20.77 6.19 10.29
CA ASP A 295 -22.04 5.78 9.69
C ASP A 295 -22.25 6.48 8.34
N THR A 296 -21.71 5.87 7.28
CA THR A 296 -21.89 6.31 5.88
C THR A 296 -23.37 6.49 5.53
N SER A 297 -24.25 5.64 6.06
CA SER A 297 -25.70 5.70 5.82
C SER A 297 -26.34 6.96 6.40
N GLN A 298 -25.84 7.48 7.53
CA GLN A 298 -26.24 8.78 8.10
C GLN A 298 -25.56 9.99 7.44
N MET A 299 -24.41 9.80 6.79
CA MET A 299 -23.69 10.87 6.09
C MET A 299 -24.21 11.13 4.67
N TYR A 300 -24.65 10.08 3.98
CA TYR A 300 -25.10 10.14 2.58
C TYR A 300 -26.36 11.00 2.44
N ASP A 301 -26.20 12.19 1.86
CA ASP A 301 -27.27 13.16 1.63
C ASP A 301 -27.31 13.56 0.14
N LYS A 302 -28.05 12.78 -0.65
CA LYS A 302 -28.24 12.99 -2.10
C LYS A 302 -29.39 13.97 -2.36
N LYS A 303 -29.10 15.02 -3.12
CA LYS A 303 -30.02 16.13 -3.46
C LYS A 303 -29.67 16.75 -4.81
N THR A 304 -30.55 17.57 -5.37
CA THR A 304 -30.23 18.35 -6.58
C THR A 304 -29.31 19.54 -6.28
N VAL A 305 -28.71 20.14 -7.31
CA VAL A 305 -27.99 21.42 -7.17
C VAL A 305 -28.93 22.53 -6.69
N GLU A 306 -30.19 22.54 -7.13
CA GLU A 306 -31.23 23.48 -6.65
C GLU A 306 -31.49 23.34 -5.14
N GLU A 307 -31.62 22.11 -4.65
CA GLU A 307 -31.81 21.80 -3.23
C GLU A 307 -30.57 22.16 -2.39
N LEU A 308 -29.38 21.88 -2.90
CA LEU A 308 -28.12 22.29 -2.27
C LEU A 308 -28.00 23.83 -2.19
N GLN A 309 -28.42 24.53 -3.25
CA GLN A 309 -28.43 26.00 -3.31
C GLN A 309 -29.42 26.63 -2.33
N LYS A 310 -30.54 25.96 -2.04
CA LYS A 310 -31.50 26.35 -0.98
C LYS A 310 -30.95 26.13 0.43
N VAL A 311 -30.15 25.07 0.64
CA VAL A 311 -29.52 24.76 1.95
C VAL A 311 -28.32 25.65 2.26
N VAL A 312 -27.55 26.07 1.24
CA VAL A 312 -26.37 26.95 1.40
C VAL A 312 -26.41 28.07 0.36
N PRO A 313 -27.23 29.12 0.57
CA PRO A 313 -27.42 30.21 -0.40
C PRO A 313 -26.20 31.14 -0.54
N GLN A 314 -25.23 31.11 0.38
CA GLN A 314 -24.06 32.00 0.37
C GLN A 314 -22.97 31.61 -0.65
N PHE A 315 -23.16 30.55 -1.44
CA PHE A 315 -22.17 30.02 -2.38
C PHE A 315 -22.85 29.58 -3.68
N ASN A 316 -22.35 29.98 -4.85
CA ASN A 316 -22.95 29.61 -6.13
C ASN A 316 -22.49 28.21 -6.59
N TRP A 317 -23.26 27.18 -6.24
CA TRP A 317 -22.93 25.78 -6.54
C TRP A 317 -22.95 25.48 -8.04
N LEU A 318 -23.86 26.08 -8.80
CA LEU A 318 -23.99 25.83 -10.25
C LEU A 318 -22.82 26.45 -11.04
N GLU A 319 -22.39 27.68 -10.71
CA GLU A 319 -21.18 28.31 -11.27
C GLU A 319 -19.92 27.52 -10.88
N TYR A 320 -19.87 27.03 -9.63
CA TYR A 320 -18.74 26.23 -9.15
C TYR A 320 -18.59 24.91 -9.90
N PHE A 321 -19.64 24.09 -9.97
CA PHE A 321 -19.58 22.78 -10.62
C PHE A 321 -19.35 22.88 -12.14
N ASN A 322 -20.09 23.75 -12.84
CA ASN A 322 -19.89 23.97 -14.29
C ASN A 322 -18.51 24.54 -14.62
N GLY A 323 -17.81 25.15 -13.65
CA GLY A 323 -16.46 25.68 -13.84
C GLY A 323 -15.39 24.60 -14.07
N PHE A 324 -15.45 23.49 -13.31
CA PHE A 324 -14.41 22.45 -13.34
C PHE A 324 -14.82 21.15 -14.03
N LEU A 325 -16.12 20.85 -14.15
CA LEU A 325 -16.60 19.69 -14.90
C LEU A 325 -16.28 19.80 -16.39
N LEU A 326 -16.25 18.64 -17.06
CA LEU A 326 -16.02 18.51 -18.51
C LEU A 326 -17.31 18.45 -19.32
N VAL A 327 -18.44 18.22 -18.65
CA VAL A 327 -19.80 18.33 -19.16
C VAL A 327 -20.50 19.47 -18.42
N LYS A 328 -21.44 20.15 -19.08
CA LYS A 328 -22.32 21.09 -18.38
C LYS A 328 -23.40 20.33 -17.60
N ILE A 329 -23.83 20.94 -16.51
CA ILE A 329 -24.94 20.49 -15.67
C ILE A 329 -25.92 21.65 -15.43
N ASP A 330 -27.15 21.33 -15.10
CA ASP A 330 -28.19 22.28 -14.67
C ASP A 330 -28.56 22.08 -13.19
N GLU A 331 -29.57 22.79 -12.72
CA GLU A 331 -29.99 22.81 -11.32
C GLU A 331 -30.61 21.48 -10.85
N SER A 332 -31.05 20.61 -11.76
CA SER A 332 -31.60 19.28 -11.45
C SER A 332 -30.53 18.21 -11.19
N GLU A 333 -29.25 18.49 -11.45
CA GLU A 333 -28.16 17.53 -11.32
C GLU A 333 -28.08 16.93 -9.91
N PRO A 334 -28.08 15.59 -9.76
CA PRO A 334 -27.97 14.95 -8.45
C PRO A 334 -26.52 14.99 -7.92
N VAL A 335 -26.36 15.50 -6.71
CA VAL A 335 -25.10 15.59 -5.97
C VAL A 335 -25.24 14.85 -4.64
N VAL A 336 -24.24 14.05 -4.27
CA VAL A 336 -24.14 13.45 -2.93
C VAL A 336 -23.30 14.35 -2.04
N SER A 337 -23.90 14.87 -0.97
CA SER A 337 -23.17 15.52 0.11
C SER A 337 -22.87 14.51 1.22
N MET A 338 -21.62 14.48 1.68
CA MET A 338 -21.17 13.68 2.84
C MET A 338 -20.96 14.56 4.09
N ALA A 339 -21.32 15.84 4.02
CA ALA A 339 -21.02 16.83 5.05
C ALA A 339 -22.00 18.02 5.08
N THR A 340 -23.31 17.82 4.86
CA THR A 340 -24.29 18.93 4.80
C THR A 340 -24.29 19.81 6.06
N LYS A 341 -24.07 19.22 7.25
CA LYS A 341 -23.92 19.95 8.52
C LYS A 341 -22.69 20.88 8.57
N TYR A 342 -21.61 20.55 7.85
CA TYR A 342 -20.45 21.43 7.64
C TYR A 342 -20.80 22.54 6.64
N PHE A 343 -21.43 22.20 5.51
CA PHE A 343 -21.70 23.17 4.45
C PHE A 343 -22.63 24.32 4.85
N VAL A 344 -23.62 24.08 5.73
CA VAL A 344 -24.45 25.16 6.32
C VAL A 344 -23.59 26.15 7.10
N LYS A 345 -22.83 25.66 8.10
CA LYS A 345 -21.93 26.51 8.92
C LYS A 345 -20.83 27.18 8.10
N PHE A 346 -20.41 26.55 7.01
CA PHE A 346 -19.44 27.08 6.05
C PHE A 346 -20.00 28.28 5.29
N GLY A 347 -21.28 28.25 4.87
CA GLY A 347 -21.95 29.40 4.27
C GLY A 347 -21.95 30.64 5.20
N ASP A 348 -22.28 30.43 6.47
CA ASP A 348 -22.24 31.49 7.49
C ASP A 348 -20.80 32.01 7.72
N LEU A 349 -19.81 31.10 7.77
CA LEU A 349 -18.40 31.44 7.97
C LEU A 349 -17.81 32.20 6.77
N LEU A 350 -18.21 31.88 5.54
CA LEU A 350 -17.87 32.65 4.34
C LEU A 350 -18.43 34.08 4.44
N GLN A 351 -19.71 34.22 4.75
CA GLN A 351 -20.39 35.52 4.81
C GLN A 351 -19.81 36.45 5.89
N ASN A 352 -19.28 35.87 6.98
CA ASN A 352 -18.66 36.59 8.09
C ASN A 352 -17.12 36.71 7.99
N THR A 353 -16.51 36.45 6.82
CA THR A 353 -15.06 36.57 6.60
C THR A 353 -14.76 37.43 5.37
N SER A 354 -13.77 38.34 5.47
CA SER A 354 -13.36 39.16 4.31
C SER A 354 -12.87 38.30 3.14
N LYS A 355 -13.18 38.70 1.90
CA LYS A 355 -12.69 37.95 0.72
C LYS A 355 -11.16 37.95 0.69
N ARG A 356 -10.50 39.01 1.16
CA ARG A 356 -9.05 39.08 1.29
C ARG A 356 -8.47 37.96 2.18
N THR A 357 -9.08 37.67 3.33
CA THR A 357 -8.67 36.57 4.21
C THR A 357 -8.89 35.22 3.53
N ILE A 358 -10.04 35.02 2.86
CA ILE A 358 -10.35 33.77 2.15
C ILE A 358 -9.37 33.57 0.97
N ALA A 359 -9.08 34.61 0.18
CA ALA A 359 -8.11 34.57 -0.91
C ALA A 359 -6.69 34.24 -0.42
N ASN A 360 -6.25 34.87 0.67
CA ASN A 360 -4.97 34.54 1.31
C ASN A 360 -4.92 33.08 1.78
N TYR A 361 -6.01 32.55 2.34
CA TYR A 361 -6.12 31.15 2.76
C TYR A 361 -6.05 30.18 1.56
N LEU A 362 -6.80 30.43 0.49
CA LEU A 362 -6.79 29.55 -0.70
C LEU A 362 -5.40 29.43 -1.31
N ILE A 363 -4.68 30.56 -1.44
CA ILE A 363 -3.33 30.53 -2.00
C ILE A 363 -2.31 29.95 -1.00
N TRP A 364 -2.41 30.23 0.31
CA TRP A 364 -1.59 29.57 1.32
C TRP A 364 -1.72 28.04 1.25
N ARG A 365 -2.95 27.52 1.23
CA ARG A 365 -3.22 26.08 1.17
C ARG A 365 -2.83 25.45 -0.16
N THR A 366 -2.87 26.23 -1.25
CA THR A 366 -2.31 25.83 -2.56
C THR A 366 -0.78 25.74 -2.51
N LEU A 367 -0.10 26.75 -1.96
CA LEU A 367 1.35 26.78 -1.75
C LEU A 367 1.84 25.62 -0.88
N LEU A 368 1.14 25.33 0.21
CA LEU A 368 1.48 24.26 1.16
C LEU A 368 1.71 22.90 0.49
N ARG A 369 0.98 22.60 -0.60
CA ARG A 369 1.15 21.38 -1.40
C ARG A 369 2.37 21.40 -2.32
N PHE A 370 2.73 22.56 -2.87
CA PHE A 370 3.80 22.70 -3.88
C PHE A 370 5.18 23.05 -3.31
N ILE A 371 5.28 23.50 -2.06
CA ILE A 371 6.58 23.81 -1.40
C ILE A 371 7.64 22.68 -1.47
N PRO A 372 7.31 21.36 -1.46
CA PRO A 372 8.29 20.30 -1.70
C PRO A 372 9.03 20.37 -3.06
N ASP A 373 8.45 21.07 -4.03
CA ASP A 373 8.88 21.15 -5.43
C ASP A 373 9.55 22.50 -5.77
N LEU A 374 9.60 23.41 -4.80
CA LEU A 374 10.18 24.76 -4.91
C LEU A 374 11.68 24.80 -4.53
N PRO A 375 12.39 25.91 -4.81
CA PRO A 375 13.75 26.14 -4.34
C PRO A 375 13.99 25.87 -2.84
N LYS A 376 15.24 25.52 -2.50
CA LYS A 376 15.65 25.04 -1.18
C LYS A 376 15.17 25.94 -0.03
N LYS A 377 15.19 27.27 -0.19
CA LYS A 377 14.75 28.23 0.83
C LYS A 377 13.31 27.99 1.32
N TYR A 378 12.40 27.52 0.45
CA TYR A 378 11.02 27.18 0.85
C TYR A 378 10.95 25.79 1.50
N GLN A 379 11.75 24.84 1.04
CA GLN A 379 11.87 23.51 1.66
C GLN A 379 12.50 23.59 3.06
N ASP A 380 13.40 24.53 3.31
CA ASP A 380 14.03 24.76 4.62
C ASP A 380 13.04 25.33 5.67
N ALA A 381 12.16 26.26 5.26
CA ALA A 381 11.04 26.72 6.09
C ALA A 381 10.08 25.55 6.44
N ARG A 382 9.78 24.69 5.45
CA ARG A 382 8.99 23.46 5.64
C ARG A 382 9.67 22.46 6.57
N LEU A 383 10.99 22.30 6.47
CA LEU A 383 11.77 21.45 7.38
C LEU A 383 11.75 22.01 8.81
N THR A 384 11.81 23.33 8.98
CA THR A 384 11.69 23.99 10.29
C THR A 384 10.32 23.72 10.92
N TYR A 385 9.23 23.83 10.15
CA TYR A 385 7.90 23.39 10.59
C TYR A 385 7.87 21.91 10.95
N LYS A 386 8.33 21.02 10.06
CA LYS A 386 8.39 19.56 10.30
C LYS A 386 9.16 19.20 11.58
N ARG A 387 10.26 19.88 11.88
CA ARG A 387 11.07 19.64 13.09
C ARG A 387 10.30 19.97 14.36
N LEU A 388 9.56 21.08 14.35
CA LEU A 388 8.73 21.51 15.48
C LEU A 388 7.43 20.71 15.63
N ALA A 389 6.88 20.20 14.51
CA ALA A 389 5.60 19.49 14.47
C ALA A 389 5.72 17.97 14.63
N MET A 390 6.82 17.37 14.16
CA MET A 390 6.96 15.92 13.96
C MET A 390 8.34 15.37 14.39
N GLY A 391 9.22 16.19 14.97
CA GLY A 391 10.57 15.79 15.41
C GLY A 391 11.60 15.57 14.29
N ILE A 392 11.17 15.57 13.02
CA ILE A 392 11.99 15.33 11.82
C ILE A 392 13.16 16.34 11.75
N LYS A 393 14.39 15.86 11.85
CA LYS A 393 15.60 16.70 12.00
C LYS A 393 16.15 17.18 10.66
N ARG A 394 16.15 16.32 9.64
CA ARG A 394 16.59 16.60 8.24
C ARG A 394 15.45 16.29 7.27
N ASP A 395 15.50 16.75 6.03
CA ASP A 395 14.51 16.35 5.01
C ASP A 395 15.02 15.15 4.21
N VAL A 396 14.12 14.33 3.67
CA VAL A 396 14.46 13.14 2.86
C VAL A 396 15.30 13.54 1.64
N VAL A 397 16.28 12.70 1.27
CA VAL A 397 17.23 13.04 0.20
C VAL A 397 16.54 13.16 -1.17
N ARG A 398 17.04 14.06 -2.04
CA ARG A 398 16.30 14.48 -3.25
C ARG A 398 15.90 13.32 -4.16
N TRP A 399 16.70 12.25 -4.25
CA TRP A 399 16.32 11.09 -5.05
C TRP A 399 15.10 10.33 -4.47
N GLN A 400 14.96 10.20 -3.15
CA GLN A 400 13.75 9.59 -2.54
C GLN A 400 12.52 10.46 -2.77
N LYS A 401 12.65 11.79 -2.65
CA LYS A 401 11.57 12.73 -3.02
C LYS A 401 11.09 12.49 -4.45
N CYS A 402 12.03 12.37 -5.38
CA CYS A 402 11.74 12.13 -6.79
C CYS A 402 11.13 10.74 -7.03
N VAL A 403 11.71 9.66 -6.51
CA VAL A 403 11.18 8.31 -6.72
C VAL A 403 9.77 8.17 -6.11
N GLY A 404 9.55 8.69 -4.91
CA GLY A 404 8.22 8.76 -4.28
C GLY A 404 7.22 9.53 -5.13
N TYR A 405 7.56 10.74 -5.58
CA TYR A 405 6.68 11.57 -6.42
C TYR A 405 6.38 10.91 -7.78
N ILE A 406 7.38 10.41 -8.49
CA ILE A 406 7.17 9.75 -9.79
C ILE A 406 6.35 8.46 -9.63
N ASN A 407 6.48 7.74 -8.51
CA ASN A 407 5.67 6.55 -8.23
C ASN A 407 4.22 6.89 -7.81
N ASP A 408 3.99 7.94 -7.03
CA ASP A 408 2.64 8.43 -6.70
C ASP A 408 1.88 8.88 -7.96
N LYS A 409 2.56 9.54 -8.90
CA LYS A 409 1.92 10.17 -10.07
C LYS A 409 1.88 9.31 -11.33
N LEU A 410 2.95 8.57 -11.62
CA LEU A 410 3.10 7.71 -12.80
C LEU A 410 3.26 6.24 -12.40
N GLY A 411 2.66 5.84 -11.27
CA GLY A 411 2.85 4.54 -10.62
C GLY A 411 2.52 3.30 -11.45
N LEU A 412 1.70 3.41 -12.51
CA LEU A 412 1.48 2.30 -13.45
C LEU A 412 2.66 2.12 -14.40
N ALA A 413 3.33 3.21 -14.80
CA ALA A 413 4.52 3.18 -15.63
C ALA A 413 5.78 2.77 -14.84
N VAL A 414 5.89 3.24 -13.58
CA VAL A 414 6.90 2.75 -12.63
C VAL A 414 6.64 1.28 -12.30
N GLY A 415 5.37 0.93 -12.03
CA GLY A 415 4.89 -0.42 -11.79
C GLY A 415 5.24 -1.40 -12.91
N ARG A 416 5.04 -1.02 -14.17
CA ARG A 416 5.45 -1.82 -15.35
C ARG A 416 6.94 -2.21 -15.32
N MET A 417 7.82 -1.28 -14.96
CA MET A 417 9.25 -1.56 -14.83
C MET A 417 9.51 -2.46 -13.62
N PHE A 418 8.90 -2.13 -12.48
CA PHE A 418 9.07 -2.84 -11.23
C PHE A 418 8.66 -4.32 -11.32
N VAL A 419 7.46 -4.62 -11.81
CA VAL A 419 6.96 -6.01 -11.86
C VAL A 419 7.74 -6.87 -12.84
N LYS A 420 8.24 -6.29 -13.96
CA LYS A 420 9.10 -7.00 -14.92
C LYS A 420 10.45 -7.43 -14.35
N GLU A 421 11.03 -6.66 -13.41
CA GLU A 421 12.33 -6.97 -12.81
C GLU A 421 12.21 -7.69 -11.44
N ASN A 422 11.09 -7.51 -10.70
CA ASN A 422 10.98 -7.90 -9.29
C ASN A 422 9.80 -8.84 -8.94
N PHE A 423 8.83 -9.06 -9.82
CA PHE A 423 7.64 -9.86 -9.51
C PHE A 423 7.48 -11.07 -10.44
N LYS A 424 7.04 -12.21 -9.89
CA LYS A 424 6.93 -13.50 -10.59
C LYS A 424 5.49 -13.97 -10.67
N LYS A 425 5.12 -14.69 -11.74
CA LYS A 425 3.73 -15.13 -11.96
C LYS A 425 3.28 -16.12 -10.88
N GLU A 426 4.20 -16.97 -10.45
CA GLU A 426 4.03 -17.95 -9.39
C GLU A 426 3.64 -17.30 -8.04
N SER A 427 4.01 -16.03 -7.83
CA SER A 427 3.58 -15.25 -6.65
C SER A 427 2.15 -14.71 -6.77
N LYS A 428 1.58 -14.60 -7.97
CA LYS A 428 0.16 -14.27 -8.18
C LYS A 428 -0.71 -15.50 -7.89
N GLU A 429 -0.21 -16.68 -8.26
CA GLU A 429 -0.88 -17.97 -8.09
C GLU A 429 -0.93 -18.39 -6.62
N SER A 430 0.21 -18.46 -5.92
CA SER A 430 0.25 -18.85 -4.50
C SER A 430 -0.50 -17.88 -3.57
N VAL A 431 -0.63 -16.60 -3.93
CA VAL A 431 -1.43 -15.63 -3.16
C VAL A 431 -2.92 -15.78 -3.43
N SER A 432 -3.33 -16.21 -4.64
CA SER A 432 -4.73 -16.55 -4.96
C SER A 432 -5.18 -17.80 -4.19
N GLU A 433 -4.30 -18.82 -4.08
CA GLU A 433 -4.51 -19.98 -3.20
C GLU A 433 -4.76 -19.55 -1.75
N MET A 434 -3.87 -18.73 -1.17
CA MET A 434 -4.05 -18.23 0.20
C MET A 434 -5.32 -17.39 0.39
N ILE A 435 -5.73 -16.60 -0.61
CA ILE A 435 -7.00 -15.86 -0.58
C ILE A 435 -8.20 -16.82 -0.58
N SER A 436 -8.12 -17.95 -1.29
CA SER A 436 -9.15 -19.00 -1.23
C SER A 436 -9.23 -19.62 0.16
N ASP A 437 -8.10 -20.09 0.72
CA ASP A 437 -8.05 -20.73 2.04
C ASP A 437 -8.64 -19.83 3.14
N ILE A 438 -8.30 -18.54 3.12
CA ILE A 438 -8.69 -17.58 4.16
C ILE A 438 -10.15 -17.15 3.99
N ARG A 439 -10.65 -17.06 2.75
CA ARG A 439 -12.09 -16.86 2.46
C ARG A 439 -12.93 -18.05 2.93
N GLU A 440 -12.42 -19.28 2.78
CA GLU A 440 -13.06 -20.49 3.30
C GLU A 440 -13.10 -20.47 4.85
N ALA A 441 -11.97 -20.19 5.50
CA ALA A 441 -11.92 -20.05 6.96
C ALA A 441 -12.80 -18.90 7.52
N PHE A 442 -12.97 -17.80 6.76
CA PHE A 442 -13.96 -16.76 7.10
C PHE A 442 -15.39 -17.30 7.05
N ASN A 443 -15.74 -18.07 6.02
CA ASN A 443 -17.07 -18.68 5.90
C ASN A 443 -17.34 -19.71 7.01
N GLU A 444 -16.35 -20.53 7.41
CA GLU A 444 -16.47 -21.42 8.58
C GLU A 444 -16.69 -20.62 9.88
N ILE A 445 -15.94 -19.54 10.09
CA ILE A 445 -16.09 -18.64 11.25
C ILE A 445 -17.49 -17.99 11.27
N LEU A 446 -18.05 -17.72 10.08
CA LEU A 446 -19.37 -17.14 9.89
C LEU A 446 -20.49 -18.17 10.14
N GLU A 447 -20.34 -19.42 9.72
CA GLU A 447 -21.30 -20.50 10.01
C GLU A 447 -21.36 -20.80 11.51
N GLU A 448 -20.21 -20.94 12.17
CA GLU A 448 -20.10 -21.24 13.61
C GLU A 448 -20.69 -20.17 14.54
N ASN A 449 -20.87 -18.93 14.08
CA ASN A 449 -21.14 -17.82 14.99
C ASN A 449 -22.54 -17.85 15.64
N ASP A 450 -22.62 -17.39 16.88
CA ASP A 450 -23.78 -17.49 17.76
C ASP A 450 -24.74 -16.27 17.72
N TRP A 451 -24.39 -15.23 16.95
CA TRP A 451 -24.96 -13.88 17.13
C TRP A 451 -25.56 -13.26 15.87
N MET A 452 -25.25 -13.83 14.70
CA MET A 452 -25.96 -13.58 13.46
C MET A 452 -27.03 -14.65 13.28
N ASP A 453 -28.21 -14.25 12.83
CA ASP A 453 -29.22 -15.19 12.38
C ASP A 453 -28.85 -15.79 11.02
N GLU A 454 -29.33 -17.01 10.74
CA GLU A 454 -28.97 -17.80 9.55
C GLU A 454 -29.23 -17.09 8.21
N GLU A 455 -30.24 -16.22 8.13
CA GLU A 455 -30.48 -15.42 6.93
C GLU A 455 -29.36 -14.39 6.73
N THR A 456 -28.99 -13.66 7.80
CA THR A 456 -27.89 -12.68 7.76
C THR A 456 -26.52 -13.36 7.57
N LYS A 457 -26.29 -14.57 8.11
CA LYS A 457 -25.10 -15.38 7.80
C LYS A 457 -24.99 -15.65 6.31
N LYS A 458 -26.04 -16.23 5.71
CA LYS A 458 -26.04 -16.58 4.28
C LYS A 458 -25.75 -15.39 3.37
N VAL A 459 -26.34 -14.22 3.61
CA VAL A 459 -26.06 -13.04 2.76
C VAL A 459 -24.67 -12.44 3.00
N ALA A 460 -24.02 -12.73 4.14
CA ALA A 460 -22.62 -12.37 4.38
C ALA A 460 -21.65 -13.33 3.67
N GLU A 461 -21.96 -14.63 3.65
CA GLU A 461 -21.25 -15.65 2.87
C GLU A 461 -21.35 -15.33 1.36
N GLU A 462 -22.54 -14.99 0.87
CA GLU A 462 -22.75 -14.49 -0.51
C GLU A 462 -21.97 -13.20 -0.81
N LYS A 463 -21.58 -12.40 0.20
CA LYS A 463 -20.72 -11.22 0.03
C LYS A 463 -19.23 -11.59 -0.02
N ALA A 464 -18.77 -12.47 0.86
CA ALA A 464 -17.39 -12.95 0.88
C ALA A 464 -17.04 -13.70 -0.41
N ASN A 465 -17.93 -14.59 -0.84
CA ASN A 465 -17.80 -15.36 -2.08
C ASN A 465 -17.92 -14.50 -3.35
N ALA A 466 -18.41 -13.28 -3.24
CA ALA A 466 -18.45 -12.28 -4.33
C ALA A 466 -17.28 -11.28 -4.30
N MET A 467 -16.32 -11.41 -3.37
CA MET A 467 -15.17 -10.50 -3.31
C MET A 467 -14.18 -10.77 -4.45
N LYS A 468 -13.92 -9.76 -5.30
CA LYS A 468 -12.92 -9.88 -6.36
C LYS A 468 -11.51 -9.66 -5.78
N GLU A 469 -10.52 -10.35 -6.33
CA GLU A 469 -9.12 -10.27 -5.91
C GLU A 469 -8.23 -9.56 -6.95
N ARG A 470 -7.42 -8.60 -6.48
CA ARG A 470 -6.57 -7.73 -7.32
C ARG A 470 -5.10 -7.89 -6.95
N ILE A 471 -4.49 -8.97 -7.44
CA ILE A 471 -3.17 -9.43 -7.03
C ILE A 471 -2.07 -8.89 -7.96
N GLY A 472 -1.05 -8.25 -7.38
CA GLY A 472 0.19 -7.83 -8.03
C GLY A 472 0.06 -6.53 -8.82
N TYR A 473 -0.60 -6.58 -9.98
CA TYR A 473 -0.70 -5.47 -10.93
C TYR A 473 -1.87 -5.65 -11.92
N PRO A 474 -2.45 -4.57 -12.46
CA PRO A 474 -3.43 -4.66 -13.52
C PRO A 474 -2.75 -5.00 -14.85
N ASP A 475 -3.17 -6.10 -15.48
CA ASP A 475 -2.43 -6.73 -16.59
C ASP A 475 -2.23 -5.82 -17.81
N PHE A 476 -3.06 -4.77 -17.98
CA PHE A 476 -2.93 -3.81 -19.08
C PHE A 476 -1.61 -3.03 -19.06
N ILE A 477 -0.94 -2.87 -17.91
CA ILE A 477 0.36 -2.16 -17.86
C ILE A 477 1.48 -2.93 -18.57
N LEU A 478 1.31 -4.22 -18.82
CA LEU A 478 2.25 -5.01 -19.63
C LEU A 478 2.04 -4.78 -21.14
N ASN A 479 0.88 -4.30 -21.57
CA ASN A 479 0.64 -3.84 -22.93
C ASN A 479 1.12 -2.38 -23.09
N SER A 480 2.15 -2.16 -23.93
CA SER A 480 2.72 -0.83 -24.15
C SER A 480 1.69 0.18 -24.66
N THR A 481 0.84 -0.22 -25.61
CA THR A 481 -0.16 0.66 -26.24
C THR A 481 -1.20 1.14 -25.25
N LYS A 482 -1.77 0.24 -24.43
CA LYS A 482 -2.77 0.61 -23.41
C LYS A 482 -2.20 1.52 -22.32
N LEU A 483 -0.96 1.29 -21.90
CA LEU A 483 -0.30 2.14 -20.90
C LEU A 483 0.04 3.53 -21.46
N ASP A 484 0.46 3.60 -22.72
CA ASP A 484 0.79 4.86 -23.39
C ASP A 484 -0.46 5.67 -23.74
N GLU A 485 -1.56 5.01 -24.09
CA GLU A 485 -2.89 5.63 -24.22
C GLU A 485 -3.35 6.22 -22.89
N PHE A 486 -3.23 5.48 -21.78
CA PHE A 486 -3.59 5.94 -20.43
C PHE A 486 -2.86 7.23 -20.05
N TYR A 487 -1.54 7.30 -20.30
CA TYR A 487 -0.72 8.48 -20.01
C TYR A 487 -0.56 9.46 -21.19
N SER A 488 -1.34 9.30 -22.27
CA SER A 488 -1.20 10.06 -23.53
C SER A 488 -1.17 11.57 -23.30
N ARG A 489 -2.11 12.07 -22.49
CA ARG A 489 -2.31 13.49 -22.16
C ARG A 489 -1.22 14.16 -21.32
N ILE A 490 -0.36 13.42 -20.62
CA ILE A 490 0.70 14.04 -19.82
C ILE A 490 1.83 14.53 -20.74
N VAL A 491 2.17 15.81 -20.67
CA VAL A 491 3.37 16.39 -21.30
C VAL A 491 4.47 16.55 -20.24
N VAL A 492 5.69 16.09 -20.54
CA VAL A 492 6.85 16.16 -19.63
C VAL A 492 8.07 16.70 -20.37
N SER A 493 8.72 17.72 -19.80
CA SER A 493 10.01 18.27 -20.24
C SER A 493 11.13 17.85 -19.28
N GLU A 494 12.36 17.65 -19.76
CA GLU A 494 13.51 17.39 -18.87
C GLU A 494 13.98 18.66 -18.12
N ASN A 495 13.62 19.86 -18.61
CA ASN A 495 14.05 21.13 -18.02
C ASN A 495 13.06 21.71 -16.97
N ASP A 496 11.76 21.48 -17.16
CA ASP A 496 10.70 22.29 -16.54
C ASP A 496 9.98 21.56 -15.39
N TYR A 497 10.71 21.10 -14.37
CA TYR A 497 10.15 20.23 -13.32
C TYR A 497 8.84 20.76 -12.69
N PHE A 498 8.79 22.04 -12.32
CA PHE A 498 7.58 22.62 -11.72
C PHE A 498 6.40 22.63 -12.71
N GLN A 499 6.63 22.90 -13.99
CA GLN A 499 5.57 22.81 -15.00
C GLN A 499 5.10 21.36 -15.20
N ASN A 500 6.00 20.37 -15.11
CA ASN A 500 5.61 18.97 -15.14
C ASN A 500 4.69 18.61 -13.95
N VAL A 501 4.96 19.15 -12.75
CA VAL A 501 4.10 18.97 -11.58
C VAL A 501 2.68 19.50 -11.84
N LEU A 502 2.56 20.70 -12.45
CA LEU A 502 1.27 21.26 -12.84
C LEU A 502 0.55 20.39 -13.90
N ASN A 503 1.27 19.98 -14.97
CA ASN A 503 0.73 19.14 -16.05
C ASN A 503 0.18 17.79 -15.54
N VAL A 504 0.88 17.18 -14.58
CA VAL A 504 0.50 15.92 -13.94
C VAL A 504 -0.77 16.06 -13.11
N GLU A 505 -0.91 17.14 -12.35
CA GLU A 505 -2.09 17.36 -11.50
C GLU A 505 -3.31 17.84 -12.31
N GLU A 506 -3.10 18.48 -13.47
CA GLU A 506 -4.17 18.76 -14.44
C GLU A 506 -4.68 17.46 -15.09
N PHE A 507 -3.78 16.55 -15.45
CA PHE A 507 -4.14 15.20 -15.89
C PHE A 507 -4.95 14.45 -14.82
N ASN A 508 -4.49 14.44 -13.56
CA ASN A 508 -5.22 13.79 -12.45
C ASN A 508 -6.62 14.39 -12.23
N SER A 509 -6.77 15.69 -12.48
CA SER A 509 -8.06 16.39 -12.42
C SER A 509 -8.97 15.99 -13.58
N TYR A 510 -8.46 15.99 -14.81
CA TYR A 510 -9.17 15.53 -16.01
C TYR A 510 -9.63 14.06 -15.90
N GLU A 511 -8.74 13.16 -15.44
CA GLU A 511 -9.04 11.75 -15.21
C GLU A 511 -10.11 11.50 -14.14
N THR A 512 -10.26 12.44 -13.21
CA THR A 512 -11.36 12.40 -12.22
C THR A 512 -12.67 12.81 -12.87
N TYR A 513 -12.77 14.00 -13.47
CA TYR A 513 -14.06 14.53 -13.93
C TYR A 513 -14.56 13.91 -15.26
N ARG A 514 -13.69 13.27 -16.06
CA ARG A 514 -14.09 12.54 -17.29
C ARG A 514 -14.89 11.25 -17.03
N LYS A 515 -15.07 10.89 -15.76
CA LYS A 515 -15.86 9.73 -15.32
C LYS A 515 -17.37 10.04 -15.25
N LEU A 516 -17.73 11.32 -15.08
CA LEU A 516 -19.15 11.70 -15.04
C LEU A 516 -19.82 11.36 -16.37
N ARG A 517 -21.06 10.84 -16.32
CA ARG A 517 -21.81 10.27 -17.45
C ARG A 517 -21.22 9.01 -18.09
N LYS A 518 -20.26 8.33 -17.43
CA LYS A 518 -19.84 6.96 -17.80
C LYS A 518 -20.42 5.94 -16.83
N PRO A 519 -20.59 4.68 -17.25
CA PRO A 519 -20.75 3.56 -16.31
C PRO A 519 -19.44 3.36 -15.53
N VAL A 520 -19.55 2.75 -14.35
CA VAL A 520 -18.43 2.21 -13.60
C VAL A 520 -18.08 0.84 -14.19
N ASP A 521 -16.89 0.74 -14.79
CA ASP A 521 -16.30 -0.55 -15.12
C ASP A 521 -15.79 -1.19 -13.82
N SER A 522 -16.47 -2.25 -13.37
CA SER A 522 -16.15 -2.95 -12.12
C SER A 522 -14.99 -3.94 -12.24
N ASP A 523 -14.45 -4.17 -13.45
CA ASP A 523 -13.32 -5.07 -13.70
C ASP A 523 -12.03 -4.31 -14.00
N PHE A 524 -12.13 -3.09 -14.52
CA PHE A 524 -11.00 -2.17 -14.66
C PHE A 524 -10.51 -1.65 -13.30
N TRP A 525 -9.22 -1.89 -13.00
CA TRP A 525 -8.53 -1.32 -11.86
C TRP A 525 -7.19 -0.70 -12.29
N ALA A 526 -6.80 0.39 -11.63
CA ALA A 526 -5.66 1.22 -12.03
C ALA A 526 -4.80 1.63 -10.83
N HIS A 527 -4.53 0.67 -9.94
CA HIS A 527 -3.75 0.90 -8.71
C HIS A 527 -2.24 0.81 -8.95
N ILE A 528 -1.46 1.52 -8.12
CA ILE A 528 0.01 1.49 -8.12
C ILE A 528 0.49 0.08 -7.73
N PRO A 529 1.25 -0.65 -8.57
CA PRO A 529 1.78 -1.97 -8.22
C PRO A 529 2.96 -1.91 -7.25
N ALA A 530 3.77 -0.85 -7.36
CA ALA A 530 4.98 -0.66 -6.57
C ALA A 530 4.65 0.11 -5.28
N GLN A 531 3.88 -0.50 -4.39
CA GLN A 531 3.51 0.06 -3.10
C GLN A 531 3.47 -1.03 -2.03
N VAL A 532 3.87 -0.67 -0.80
CA VAL A 532 3.76 -1.53 0.39
C VAL A 532 2.51 -1.11 1.16
N ASN A 533 1.36 -1.71 0.81
CA ASN A 533 0.10 -1.66 1.55
C ASN A 533 -0.84 -2.75 1.01
N ALA A 534 -2.02 -2.93 1.59
CA ALA A 534 -3.16 -3.61 0.97
C ALA A 534 -4.43 -2.74 1.09
N TYR A 535 -5.54 -3.11 0.44
CA TYR A 535 -6.80 -2.34 0.46
C TYR A 535 -8.05 -3.18 0.14
N TYR A 536 -9.13 -2.96 0.90
CA TYR A 536 -10.51 -3.24 0.50
C TYR A 536 -11.18 -2.00 -0.10
N ASN A 537 -12.02 -2.18 -1.12
CA ASN A 537 -12.86 -1.12 -1.69
C ASN A 537 -14.35 -1.49 -1.61
N PRO A 538 -15.16 -0.77 -0.82
CA PRO A 538 -16.57 -1.11 -0.63
C PRO A 538 -17.42 -0.96 -1.90
N ASN A 539 -17.14 -0.01 -2.80
CA ASN A 539 -17.98 0.23 -3.98
C ASN A 539 -17.79 -0.83 -5.08
N THR A 540 -16.68 -1.56 -5.10
CA THR A 540 -16.40 -2.64 -6.06
C THR A 540 -16.37 -4.02 -5.42
N ASN A 541 -16.48 -4.09 -4.09
CA ASN A 541 -16.32 -5.30 -3.27
C ASN A 541 -15.05 -6.09 -3.65
N ASP A 542 -13.91 -5.40 -3.72
CA ASP A 542 -12.64 -6.03 -4.11
C ASP A 542 -11.48 -5.75 -3.14
N ILE A 543 -10.62 -6.76 -2.97
CA ILE A 543 -9.43 -6.78 -2.11
C ILE A 543 -8.16 -6.74 -2.96
N LEU A 544 -7.19 -5.91 -2.58
CA LEU A 544 -6.09 -5.49 -3.44
C LEU A 544 -4.72 -5.58 -2.76
N PHE A 545 -3.83 -6.35 -3.38
CA PHE A 545 -2.49 -6.66 -2.87
C PHE A 545 -1.44 -6.30 -3.94
N PRO A 546 -0.84 -5.10 -3.91
CA PRO A 546 0.16 -4.68 -4.88
C PRO A 546 1.43 -5.54 -4.84
N ALA A 547 2.13 -5.65 -5.96
CA ALA A 547 3.41 -6.37 -6.07
C ALA A 547 4.53 -5.87 -5.11
N GLY A 548 4.36 -4.72 -4.47
CA GLY A 548 5.28 -4.17 -3.47
C GLY A 548 5.17 -4.80 -2.08
N ILE A 549 3.96 -5.11 -1.59
CA ILE A 549 3.78 -5.79 -0.28
C ILE A 549 4.08 -7.29 -0.36
N LEU A 550 3.93 -7.89 -1.55
CA LEU A 550 4.16 -9.32 -1.83
C LEU A 550 5.66 -9.70 -1.89
N GLN A 551 6.41 -9.30 -0.87
CA GLN A 551 7.85 -9.48 -0.69
C GLN A 551 8.17 -9.70 0.81
N PRO A 552 9.38 -10.18 1.18
CA PRO A 552 9.78 -10.30 2.57
C PRO A 552 9.67 -8.95 3.31
N ILE A 553 9.17 -8.90 4.56
CA ILE A 553 8.86 -10.05 5.43
C ILE A 553 7.40 -10.56 5.36
N PHE A 554 6.50 -9.92 4.61
CA PHE A 554 5.09 -10.35 4.54
C PHE A 554 4.89 -11.65 3.75
N TYR A 555 5.58 -11.79 2.62
CA TYR A 555 5.45 -12.97 1.76
C TYR A 555 6.78 -13.43 1.18
N SER A 556 7.00 -14.75 1.18
CA SER A 556 8.01 -15.39 0.35
C SER A 556 7.62 -16.83 0.05
N LYS A 557 7.70 -17.23 -1.22
CA LYS A 557 7.57 -18.65 -1.62
C LYS A 557 8.64 -19.59 -1.01
N ASN A 558 9.65 -19.03 -0.36
CA ASN A 558 10.71 -19.76 0.33
C ASN A 558 10.52 -19.78 1.87
N PHE A 559 9.48 -19.14 2.42
CA PHE A 559 9.17 -19.21 3.85
C PHE A 559 8.37 -20.49 4.18
N PRO A 560 8.48 -21.01 5.42
CA PRO A 560 7.48 -21.94 5.97
C PRO A 560 6.07 -21.35 5.88
N LYS A 561 5.05 -22.20 5.68
CA LYS A 561 3.64 -21.79 5.61
C LYS A 561 3.25 -20.86 6.75
N SER A 562 3.61 -21.18 7.99
CA SER A 562 3.30 -20.40 9.19
C SER A 562 3.73 -18.94 9.13
N LEU A 563 4.80 -18.58 8.41
CA LEU A 563 5.24 -17.19 8.24
C LEU A 563 4.60 -16.48 7.05
N ASN A 564 4.12 -17.21 6.04
CA ASN A 564 3.29 -16.61 5.00
C ASN A 564 1.87 -16.34 5.54
N TYR A 565 1.22 -17.31 6.19
CA TYR A 565 -0.09 -17.09 6.82
C TYR A 565 0.02 -16.05 7.97
N GLY A 566 0.98 -16.19 8.88
CA GLY A 566 1.27 -15.18 9.93
C GLY A 566 1.79 -13.82 9.42
N GLY A 567 2.03 -13.68 8.11
CA GLY A 567 2.44 -12.44 7.43
C GLY A 567 1.34 -11.95 6.49
N ILE A 568 1.46 -12.24 5.20
CA ILE A 568 0.50 -11.84 4.18
C ILE A 568 -0.89 -12.46 4.40
N GLY A 569 -1.03 -13.61 5.06
CA GLY A 569 -2.32 -14.20 5.38
C GLY A 569 -3.15 -13.36 6.35
N VAL A 570 -2.54 -12.86 7.42
CA VAL A 570 -3.19 -11.90 8.34
C VAL A 570 -3.65 -10.65 7.57
N VAL A 571 -2.82 -10.14 6.64
CA VAL A 571 -3.18 -9.01 5.78
C VAL A 571 -4.33 -9.35 4.83
N ILE A 572 -4.36 -10.56 4.26
CA ILE A 572 -5.46 -11.01 3.39
C ILE A 572 -6.79 -11.05 4.17
N GLY A 573 -6.79 -11.65 5.36
CA GLY A 573 -7.98 -11.71 6.21
C GLY A 573 -8.40 -10.34 6.75
N HIS A 574 -7.45 -9.42 6.98
CA HIS A 574 -7.74 -8.03 7.36
C HIS A 574 -8.54 -7.32 6.26
N GLU A 575 -8.13 -7.44 4.98
CA GLU A 575 -8.89 -6.87 3.85
C GLU A 575 -10.24 -7.57 3.60
N ILE A 576 -10.36 -8.89 3.88
CA ILE A 576 -11.65 -9.60 3.84
C ILE A 576 -12.57 -9.08 4.96
N THR A 577 -12.04 -8.94 6.18
CA THR A 577 -12.78 -8.43 7.35
C THR A 577 -13.25 -6.99 7.17
N HIS A 578 -12.48 -6.13 6.47
CA HIS A 578 -12.94 -4.80 6.07
C HIS A 578 -14.24 -4.81 5.25
N GLY A 579 -14.60 -5.93 4.61
CA GLY A 579 -15.92 -6.13 4.00
C GLY A 579 -17.08 -6.20 4.98
N PHE A 580 -16.81 -6.38 6.28
CA PHE A 580 -17.79 -6.67 7.34
C PHE A 580 -17.59 -5.81 8.60
N ASP A 581 -16.67 -4.83 8.57
CA ASP A 581 -16.44 -3.87 9.65
C ASP A 581 -17.58 -2.84 9.84
N ASP A 582 -17.35 -1.81 10.65
CA ASP A 582 -18.33 -0.74 10.92
C ASP A 582 -18.89 -0.04 9.66
N LYS A 583 -18.10 0.05 8.59
CA LYS A 583 -18.40 0.64 7.28
C LYS A 583 -18.71 -0.42 6.23
N GLY A 584 -17.86 -1.42 6.07
CA GLY A 584 -17.96 -2.45 5.03
C GLY A 584 -19.28 -3.21 5.06
N ARG A 585 -19.78 -3.56 6.26
CA ARG A 585 -21.11 -4.21 6.43
C ARG A 585 -22.28 -3.37 5.89
N GLN A 586 -22.09 -2.06 5.68
CA GLN A 586 -23.14 -1.18 5.15
C GLN A 586 -23.30 -1.31 3.63
N TYR A 587 -22.35 -1.97 2.94
CA TYR A 587 -22.35 -2.18 1.50
C TYR A 587 -22.66 -3.64 1.16
N ASP A 588 -23.57 -3.87 0.21
CA ASP A 588 -23.93 -5.22 -0.26
C ASP A 588 -22.84 -5.85 -1.16
N LYS A 589 -23.06 -7.08 -1.60
CA LYS A 589 -22.10 -7.83 -2.43
C LYS A 589 -21.80 -7.22 -3.81
N ASN A 590 -22.61 -6.26 -4.26
CA ASN A 590 -22.40 -5.50 -5.48
C ASN A 590 -21.82 -4.10 -5.19
N GLY A 591 -21.47 -3.81 -3.94
CA GLY A 591 -20.91 -2.54 -3.49
C GLY A 591 -21.91 -1.41 -3.29
N ASN A 592 -23.18 -1.72 -3.00
CA ASN A 592 -24.22 -0.70 -2.77
C ASN A 592 -24.53 -0.52 -1.27
N LEU A 593 -24.46 0.72 -0.80
CA LEU A 593 -24.82 1.19 0.53
C LEU A 593 -26.31 0.93 0.81
N LYS A 594 -26.57 -0.13 1.56
CA LYS A 594 -27.87 -0.76 1.74
C LYS A 594 -27.88 -1.48 3.08
N GLN A 595 -28.97 -1.40 3.84
CA GLN A 595 -29.12 -2.30 4.99
C GLN A 595 -29.55 -3.69 4.50
N TRP A 596 -28.61 -4.64 4.51
CA TRP A 596 -28.84 -6.06 4.19
C TRP A 596 -28.74 -6.98 5.42
N TRP A 597 -28.58 -6.41 6.62
CA TRP A 597 -28.65 -7.11 7.92
C TRP A 597 -29.95 -6.79 8.66
N LYS A 598 -30.47 -7.76 9.43
CA LYS A 598 -31.58 -7.53 10.36
C LYS A 598 -31.17 -6.59 11.50
N ASN A 599 -32.13 -5.82 12.02
CA ASN A 599 -31.91 -4.86 13.12
C ASN A 599 -31.36 -5.54 14.39
N SER A 600 -31.75 -6.78 14.66
CA SER A 600 -31.19 -7.63 15.72
C SER A 600 -29.68 -7.82 15.56
N THR A 601 -29.25 -8.16 14.35
CA THR A 601 -27.86 -8.50 14.00
C THR A 601 -26.99 -7.25 13.93
N VAL A 602 -27.53 -6.12 13.45
CA VAL A 602 -26.89 -4.79 13.55
C VAL A 602 -26.69 -4.37 15.02
N LYS A 603 -27.64 -4.70 15.92
CA LYS A 603 -27.47 -4.47 17.36
C LYS A 603 -26.39 -5.38 17.94
N ALA A 604 -26.48 -6.69 17.72
CA ALA A 604 -25.52 -7.68 18.25
C ALA A 604 -24.07 -7.42 17.78
N PHE A 605 -23.89 -6.89 16.57
CA PHE A 605 -22.61 -6.38 16.07
C PHE A 605 -22.13 -5.16 16.85
N ARG A 606 -22.99 -4.14 17.05
CA ARG A 606 -22.64 -2.93 17.81
C ARG A 606 -22.27 -3.26 19.25
N ASP A 607 -23.04 -4.15 19.89
CA ASP A 607 -22.79 -4.63 21.26
C ASP A 607 -21.42 -5.34 21.35
N ARG A 608 -21.01 -6.11 20.32
CA ARG A 608 -19.69 -6.76 20.24
C ARG A 608 -18.56 -5.79 19.91
N ALA A 609 -18.78 -4.87 18.97
CA ALA A 609 -17.79 -3.86 18.58
C ALA A 609 -17.48 -2.89 19.73
N GLN A 610 -18.45 -2.60 20.61
CA GLN A 610 -18.22 -1.82 21.83
C GLN A 610 -17.14 -2.43 22.73
N CYS A 611 -17.04 -3.76 22.81
CA CYS A 611 -15.97 -4.43 23.55
C CYS A 611 -14.56 -4.06 23.01
N MET A 612 -14.40 -3.99 21.69
CA MET A 612 -13.14 -3.54 21.07
C MET A 612 -12.91 -2.03 21.25
N ILE A 613 -13.95 -1.20 21.19
CA ILE A 613 -13.85 0.24 21.51
C ILE A 613 -13.34 0.42 22.95
N ASP A 614 -13.94 -0.28 23.91
CA ASP A 614 -13.64 -0.18 25.34
C ASP A 614 -12.23 -0.73 25.66
N GLN A 615 -11.86 -1.86 25.05
CA GLN A 615 -10.52 -2.45 25.16
C GLN A 615 -9.45 -1.50 24.63
N TYR A 616 -9.57 -1.03 23.38
CA TYR A 616 -8.53 -0.21 22.77
C TYR A 616 -8.47 1.19 23.40
N SER A 617 -9.58 1.71 23.93
CA SER A 617 -9.58 2.99 24.66
C SER A 617 -8.86 2.93 26.01
N GLN A 618 -8.58 1.73 26.55
CA GLN A 618 -7.76 1.54 27.75
C GLN A 618 -6.24 1.54 27.45
N TYR A 619 -5.82 1.51 26.18
CA TYR A 619 -4.41 1.53 25.82
C TYR A 619 -3.82 2.95 25.94
N GLU A 620 -3.08 3.17 27.04
CA GLU A 620 -2.34 4.40 27.30
C GLU A 620 -0.91 4.36 26.74
N LEU A 621 -0.58 5.31 25.86
CA LEU A 621 0.80 5.63 25.47
C LEU A 621 1.45 6.46 26.59
N LYS A 622 1.79 5.81 27.71
CA LYS A 622 2.25 6.42 28.96
C LYS A 622 3.31 7.54 28.83
N PRO A 623 4.34 7.46 27.96
CA PRO A 623 5.31 8.55 27.77
C PRO A 623 4.72 9.87 27.25
N PHE A 624 3.50 9.84 26.71
CA PHE A 624 2.81 10.98 26.11
C PHE A 624 1.50 11.36 26.83
N ASN A 625 1.10 10.61 27.87
CA ASN A 625 -0.18 10.74 28.58
C ASN A 625 -1.37 10.84 27.60
N PHE A 626 -1.44 9.87 26.68
CA PHE A 626 -2.40 9.83 25.57
C PHE A 626 -3.01 8.44 25.45
N SER A 627 -4.34 8.33 25.51
CA SER A 627 -5.07 7.09 25.26
C SER A 627 -5.47 6.98 23.79
N ILE A 628 -5.47 5.77 23.24
CA ILE A 628 -6.01 5.51 21.89
C ILE A 628 -7.52 5.83 21.87
N ASN A 629 -8.03 6.40 20.77
CA ASN A 629 -9.47 6.55 20.56
C ASN A 629 -9.99 5.26 19.91
N GLY A 630 -10.51 4.32 20.71
CA GLY A 630 -10.98 3.01 20.22
C GLY A 630 -12.19 3.08 19.27
N LYS A 631 -12.95 4.18 19.29
CA LYS A 631 -14.02 4.47 18.32
C LYS A 631 -13.43 4.90 16.97
N LEU A 632 -12.35 5.69 16.98
CA LEU A 632 -11.65 6.10 15.75
C LEU A 632 -10.93 4.95 15.05
N THR A 633 -10.32 4.02 15.81
CA THR A 633 -9.60 2.86 15.23
C THR A 633 -10.48 1.62 15.06
N GLN A 634 -11.78 1.71 15.36
CA GLN A 634 -12.69 0.56 15.47
C GLN A 634 -12.63 -0.41 14.27
N GLY A 635 -12.67 0.10 13.03
CA GLY A 635 -12.65 -0.73 11.82
C GLY A 635 -11.34 -1.50 11.65
N GLU A 636 -10.22 -0.80 11.77
CA GLU A 636 -8.87 -1.42 11.76
C GLU A 636 -8.73 -2.46 12.88
N ASN A 637 -9.23 -2.17 14.09
CA ASN A 637 -9.20 -3.12 15.22
C ASN A 637 -10.00 -4.39 14.90
N ILE A 638 -11.19 -4.24 14.29
CA ILE A 638 -12.02 -5.37 13.86
C ILE A 638 -11.27 -6.18 12.79
N ALA A 639 -10.67 -5.50 11.80
CA ALA A 639 -9.93 -6.12 10.71
C ALA A 639 -8.68 -6.90 11.18
N ASP A 640 -7.89 -6.35 12.09
CA ASP A 640 -6.75 -7.05 12.72
C ASP A 640 -7.18 -8.32 13.46
N ASN A 641 -8.27 -8.26 14.22
CA ASN A 641 -8.76 -9.39 15.02
C ASN A 641 -9.42 -10.47 14.16
N GLY A 642 -10.14 -10.09 13.09
CA GLY A 642 -10.70 -11.02 12.11
C GLY A 642 -9.62 -11.73 11.31
N GLY A 643 -8.76 -10.95 10.63
CA GLY A 643 -7.73 -11.51 9.76
C GLY A 643 -6.69 -12.38 10.46
N LEU A 644 -6.33 -12.06 11.71
CA LEU A 644 -5.48 -12.94 12.52
C LEU A 644 -6.19 -14.26 12.87
N LYS A 645 -7.49 -14.22 13.22
CA LYS A 645 -8.29 -15.41 13.56
C LYS A 645 -8.46 -16.32 12.33
N GLU A 646 -8.82 -15.75 11.18
CA GLU A 646 -9.00 -16.46 9.91
C GLU A 646 -7.70 -17.12 9.46
N SER A 647 -6.61 -16.35 9.39
CA SER A 647 -5.33 -16.89 8.94
C SER A 647 -4.70 -17.87 9.94
N PHE A 648 -5.01 -17.77 11.23
CA PHE A 648 -4.63 -18.78 12.22
C PHE A 648 -5.46 -20.06 12.07
N ARG A 649 -6.76 -19.98 11.74
CA ARG A 649 -7.59 -21.16 11.47
C ARG A 649 -7.01 -22.00 10.33
N VAL A 650 -6.71 -21.39 9.19
CA VAL A 650 -6.01 -22.03 8.06
C VAL A 650 -4.67 -22.63 8.48
N SER A 651 -3.94 -21.97 9.39
CA SER A 651 -2.64 -22.46 9.86
C SER A 651 -2.71 -23.74 10.70
N ASN A 652 -3.89 -24.17 11.16
CA ASN A 652 -4.08 -25.39 11.95
C ASN A 652 -4.45 -26.63 11.10
N THR A 653 -4.59 -26.50 9.77
CA THR A 653 -4.94 -27.61 8.86
C THR A 653 -3.74 -28.20 8.09
N PHE A 654 -2.50 -27.76 8.39
CA PHE A 654 -1.27 -28.08 7.65
C PHE A 654 -0.13 -28.62 8.53
#